data_AF-A0AAD9G8Y0-F1
#
_entry.id   AF-A0AAD9G8Y0-F1
#
_cell.length_a   1.000
_cell.length_b   1.000
_cell.length_c   1.000
_cell.angle_alpha   90.00
_cell.angle_beta   90.00
_cell.angle_gamma   90.00
#
_symmetry.space_group_name_H-M   'P 1'
#
loop_
_entity.id
_entity.type
_entity.pdbx_description
1 polymer ?
#
loop_
_entity_poly.entity_id
_entity_poly.type
_entity_poly.pdbx_seq_one_letter_code
_entity_poly.pdbx_strand_id
1 'polypeptide(L)'
;MGSARLRADEDGDLYPLFSRASNASSPVHRRSGGDNLYGVHPFVLQLEDGQSGNAHGIFVLSSNAMEVVARRDALTYRLTGGILDVFIFSGPTPKDVISQYTAIVGRPAMPPYWALGYHVGRRGESASVNEAMKVVTQLRLAGVPMDAFWQDFEYMADNGRALSLNENKFSHRDVRAFIDDLHFHSQYFVCVQVPAITVKNTSESRFSARYNAVSNLPPTSRILRSRDGSETEDTYSRGHRSEESHSKDSESSSGTGRDENSAYSEADNQSASASSSRGETEGSDHEYGEGKDREWDPIARGEELDVFVKGVNGERYAQKAFRSGWAVFVDFFHPKASHYWHEQLSTFHKYVMPFDGLWLDMNEPSSSCDCALAANDDLCAHICSEHHSTSHFPLVELEHDLAGDGGFIRTNDVNFPFDPYRQPFAPGQNESDYGGHGNLNSATLPMAALHYSSLHYNLHSLYGHAQARTTRHALDSIVKKRGVLLSRSTFSGSGLYAGHWLGDNAEASWEQLRLSISGTLQMNLLGVPLTGPNVCGSRGRSSTELCVRWHQAASFLPLLRNHAESDGGKQTPVDFDADALNILRSTLLRRYCYLPYMYTLFYEAHCSGSPVVRPLSFEFPDDKSVRDIEHQYLLGPALMVSPVVHEGAISVEVYFPDAHWYDAHNGKLALDPAADNNRRVSLLTPLPKLQVHLRGGYIVPTQRSLTTTTLSRRGSFTLLAALDTSQEKPSAFGELYVDDGDSLSAVEDHRYSLMRFGVFQNSSDTVEFKITRKFHGYAGPEMQTDLHEVRVYGVHGGGFAANSSMDSTLESSSEGTLHQVSIKADYFAQSGMLVLSRLNMPIGEEFHVKVVAKPAATPEGGKEGGKSVGANTSRDSAENDEEGRARGKGTDKSTEKKKSKFSITGIVGIVVGCAFLAAIILVFLLRRRRQGYETI
;
A
#
# COMPACT_ATOMS: atom_id res chain seq x y z
N MET A 1 -6.63 5.77 -16.53
CA MET A 1 -7.60 5.63 -15.42
C MET A 1 -8.92 6.21 -15.85
N GLY A 2 -10.05 5.72 -15.35
CA GLY A 2 -11.36 6.20 -15.81
C GLY A 2 -12.33 6.48 -14.67
N SER A 3 -12.79 7.72 -14.55
CA SER A 3 -13.84 8.20 -13.63
C SER A 3 -13.91 7.50 -12.26
N ALA A 4 -12.78 7.36 -11.57
CA ALA A 4 -12.66 6.65 -10.28
C ALA A 4 -13.39 7.36 -9.12
N ARG A 5 -14.72 7.49 -9.22
CA ARG A 5 -15.55 8.19 -8.24
C ARG A 5 -15.56 7.43 -6.91
N LEU A 6 -15.51 8.18 -5.82
CA LEU A 6 -15.66 7.68 -4.45
C LEU A 6 -17.12 7.39 -4.10
N ARG A 7 -18.07 7.87 -4.91
CA ARG A 7 -19.51 7.76 -4.73
C ARG A 7 -20.18 7.28 -6.02
N ALA A 8 -21.06 6.28 -5.90
CA ALA A 8 -21.90 5.82 -7.02
C ALA A 8 -22.95 6.88 -7.42
N ASP A 9 -23.31 6.89 -8.70
CA ASP A 9 -24.33 7.74 -9.29
C ASP A 9 -25.74 7.50 -8.70
N GLU A 10 -26.67 8.45 -8.87
CA GLU A 10 -27.99 8.37 -8.21
C GLU A 10 -28.87 7.26 -8.80
N ASP A 11 -28.86 7.12 -10.13
CA ASP A 11 -29.71 6.18 -10.87
C ASP A 11 -29.10 4.77 -10.97
N GLY A 12 -27.82 4.65 -10.62
CA GLY A 12 -27.03 3.41 -10.49
C GLY A 12 -25.83 3.34 -11.44
N ASP A 13 -24.72 2.81 -10.94
CA ASP A 13 -23.50 2.48 -11.71
C ASP A 13 -23.30 0.95 -11.77
N LEU A 14 -22.66 0.47 -12.84
CA LEU A 14 -22.33 -0.94 -13.07
C LEU A 14 -20.81 -1.18 -12.97
N TYR A 15 -20.41 -2.16 -12.17
CA TYR A 15 -19.00 -2.44 -11.85
C TYR A 15 -18.66 -3.89 -12.24
N PRO A 16 -18.15 -4.16 -13.45
CA PRO A 16 -17.62 -5.48 -13.79
C PRO A 16 -16.27 -5.70 -13.08
N LEU A 17 -16.17 -6.81 -12.34
CA LEU A 17 -15.04 -7.19 -11.52
C LEU A 17 -14.42 -8.49 -12.06
N PHE A 18 -13.36 -8.32 -12.84
CA PHE A 18 -12.50 -9.38 -13.37
C PHE A 18 -11.16 -8.76 -13.78
N SER A 19 -10.04 -9.26 -13.26
CA SER A 19 -8.71 -8.64 -13.41
C SER A 19 -8.25 -8.54 -14.87
N ARG A 20 -7.93 -7.35 -15.37
CA ARG A 20 -7.66 -7.18 -16.80
C ARG A 20 -6.59 -6.13 -17.11
N ALA A 21 -5.69 -6.50 -18.04
CA ALA A 21 -4.70 -5.61 -18.65
C ALA A 21 -5.36 -4.75 -19.75
N SER A 22 -6.40 -4.00 -19.39
CA SER A 22 -7.18 -3.15 -20.29
C SER A 22 -6.50 -1.80 -20.53
N ASN A 23 -6.74 -1.21 -21.71
CA ASN A 23 -6.39 0.20 -21.95
C ASN A 23 -7.32 1.06 -21.09
N ALA A 24 -6.83 1.58 -19.97
CA ALA A 24 -7.60 2.41 -19.04
C ALA A 24 -7.90 3.84 -19.58
N SER A 25 -8.28 3.94 -20.86
CA SER A 25 -8.66 5.16 -21.57
C SER A 25 -10.15 5.49 -21.45
N SER A 26 -11.00 4.52 -21.09
CA SER A 26 -12.43 4.75 -20.83
C SER A 26 -12.71 4.98 -19.34
N PRO A 27 -13.68 5.84 -18.97
CA PRO A 27 -14.30 5.87 -17.65
C PRO A 27 -14.73 4.47 -17.15
N VAL A 28 -14.17 4.01 -16.03
CA VAL A 28 -14.55 2.73 -15.37
C VAL A 28 -15.93 2.85 -14.70
N HIS A 29 -16.36 4.06 -14.39
CA HIS A 29 -17.65 4.35 -13.77
C HIS A 29 -18.53 5.14 -14.76
N ARG A 30 -19.58 4.47 -15.24
CA ARG A 30 -20.75 5.07 -15.90
C ARG A 30 -21.97 4.24 -15.53
N ARG A 31 -23.16 4.77 -15.82
CA ARG A 31 -24.44 4.07 -15.66
C ARG A 31 -24.54 2.79 -16.51
N SER A 32 -23.89 2.76 -17.67
CA SER A 32 -23.74 1.58 -18.52
C SER A 32 -22.55 0.68 -18.16
N GLY A 33 -21.80 1.07 -17.12
CA GLY A 33 -20.56 0.45 -16.70
C GLY A 33 -19.32 1.03 -17.38
N GLY A 34 -18.18 0.41 -17.11
CA GLY A 34 -16.91 0.77 -17.68
C GLY A 34 -15.89 -0.36 -17.54
N ASP A 35 -14.76 -0.21 -18.20
CA ASP A 35 -13.75 -1.25 -18.39
C ASP A 35 -13.29 -1.86 -17.06
N ASN A 36 -13.37 -3.18 -16.93
CA ASN A 36 -12.72 -3.89 -15.83
C ASN A 36 -11.20 -3.70 -15.91
N LEU A 37 -10.56 -3.37 -14.78
CA LEU A 37 -9.13 -3.07 -14.68
C LEU A 37 -8.36 -4.18 -13.93
N TYR A 38 -7.10 -3.90 -13.61
CA TYR A 38 -6.12 -4.87 -13.10
C TYR A 38 -6.53 -5.58 -11.80
N GLY A 39 -7.21 -4.90 -10.87
CA GLY A 39 -7.50 -5.41 -9.52
C GLY A 39 -9.00 -5.63 -9.25
N VAL A 40 -9.30 -6.62 -8.40
CA VAL A 40 -10.66 -7.02 -8.02
C VAL A 40 -10.82 -6.97 -6.51
N HIS A 41 -11.64 -6.04 -6.03
CA HIS A 41 -11.89 -5.84 -4.60
C HIS A 41 -13.41 -5.73 -4.37
N PRO A 42 -14.11 -6.85 -4.13
CA PRO A 42 -15.58 -6.88 -3.97
C PRO A 42 -16.04 -6.39 -2.58
N PHE A 43 -15.53 -5.23 -2.15
CA PHE A 43 -15.84 -4.55 -0.88
C PHE A 43 -16.48 -3.18 -1.13
N VAL A 44 -17.51 -2.86 -0.35
CA VAL A 44 -18.16 -1.54 -0.32
C VAL A 44 -18.16 -1.01 1.11
N LEU A 45 -17.74 0.25 1.27
CA LEU A 45 -17.96 1.06 2.47
C LEU A 45 -19.17 1.96 2.22
N GLN A 46 -20.21 1.86 3.05
CA GLN A 46 -21.43 2.66 2.94
C GLN A 46 -21.56 3.57 4.17
N LEU A 47 -21.65 4.88 3.93
CA LEU A 47 -22.06 5.85 4.95
C LEU A 47 -23.58 5.80 5.10
N GLU A 48 -24.07 5.81 6.34
CA GLU A 48 -25.51 5.81 6.61
C GLU A 48 -26.08 7.23 6.48
N ASP A 49 -27.38 7.34 6.18
CA ASP A 49 -28.06 8.63 6.10
C ASP A 49 -28.77 8.96 7.43
N GLY A 50 -28.17 9.89 8.17
CA GLY A 50 -28.65 10.38 9.46
C GLY A 50 -27.89 11.62 9.94
N GLN A 51 -27.78 11.77 11.26
CA GLN A 51 -26.90 12.71 11.98
C GLN A 51 -26.03 11.94 12.99
N SER A 52 -25.54 10.76 12.61
CA SER A 52 -24.89 9.78 13.51
C SER A 52 -23.46 9.42 13.13
N GLY A 53 -22.93 9.92 12.01
CA GLY A 53 -21.60 9.59 11.49
C GLY A 53 -21.39 8.12 11.12
N ASN A 54 -22.45 7.31 11.19
CA ASN A 54 -22.37 5.85 11.03
C ASN A 54 -21.92 5.44 9.62
N ALA A 55 -21.23 4.31 9.57
CA ALA A 55 -20.95 3.55 8.37
C ALA A 55 -20.98 2.04 8.66
N HIS A 56 -21.32 1.27 7.63
CA HIS A 56 -21.11 -0.17 7.60
C HIS A 56 -20.34 -0.59 6.33
N GLY A 57 -19.85 -1.82 6.31
CA GLY A 57 -19.15 -2.38 5.15
C GLY A 57 -19.71 -3.72 4.74
N ILE A 58 -19.62 -4.03 3.45
CA ILE A 58 -20.04 -5.30 2.85
C ILE A 58 -18.87 -5.83 2.03
N PHE A 59 -18.47 -7.08 2.26
CA PHE A 59 -17.45 -7.79 1.46
C PHE A 59 -18.01 -9.13 1.00
N VAL A 60 -17.97 -9.40 -0.31
CA VAL A 60 -18.37 -10.69 -0.89
C VAL A 60 -17.10 -11.46 -1.27
N LEU A 61 -16.77 -12.51 -0.52
CA LEU A 61 -15.54 -13.28 -0.73
C LEU A 61 -15.72 -14.26 -1.90
N SER A 62 -15.54 -13.75 -3.12
CA SER A 62 -15.41 -14.56 -4.33
C SER A 62 -14.41 -13.95 -5.31
N SER A 63 -13.70 -14.81 -6.04
CA SER A 63 -12.71 -14.47 -7.07
C SER A 63 -13.16 -14.81 -8.50
N ASN A 64 -14.34 -15.40 -8.66
CA ASN A 64 -14.98 -15.57 -9.97
C ASN A 64 -15.33 -14.20 -10.57
N ALA A 65 -15.40 -14.15 -11.90
CA ALA A 65 -15.92 -12.97 -12.59
C ALA A 65 -17.30 -12.59 -12.05
N MET A 66 -17.51 -11.33 -11.75
CA MET A 66 -18.80 -10.84 -11.26
C MET A 66 -19.08 -9.42 -11.76
N GLU A 67 -20.31 -8.96 -11.62
CA GLU A 67 -20.62 -7.53 -11.64
C GLU A 67 -21.40 -7.12 -10.39
N VAL A 68 -21.21 -5.87 -9.99
CA VAL A 68 -22.01 -5.20 -8.97
C VAL A 68 -22.81 -4.10 -9.65
N VAL A 69 -24.13 -4.12 -9.51
CA VAL A 69 -24.97 -2.94 -9.78
C VAL A 69 -25.13 -2.22 -8.46
N ALA A 70 -24.55 -1.03 -8.33
CA ALA A 70 -24.66 -0.22 -7.12
C ALA A 70 -25.64 0.93 -7.32
N ARG A 71 -26.69 0.97 -6.51
CA ARG A 71 -27.63 2.09 -6.36
C ARG A 71 -27.61 2.58 -4.92
N ARG A 72 -28.23 3.74 -4.68
CA ARG A 72 -28.38 4.32 -3.34
C ARG A 72 -29.25 3.49 -2.39
N ASP A 73 -30.17 2.70 -2.93
CA ASP A 73 -31.13 1.89 -2.19
C ASP A 73 -30.82 0.38 -2.22
N ALA A 74 -29.98 -0.10 -3.15
CA ALA A 74 -29.65 -1.50 -3.32
C ALA A 74 -28.27 -1.75 -3.95
N LEU A 75 -27.59 -2.80 -3.48
CA LEU A 75 -26.46 -3.42 -4.17
C LEU A 75 -26.92 -4.78 -4.74
N THR A 76 -26.69 -5.02 -6.03
CA THR A 76 -26.96 -6.32 -6.67
C THR A 76 -25.66 -6.93 -7.17
N TYR A 77 -25.21 -8.01 -6.53
CA TYR A 77 -24.06 -8.80 -6.98
C TYR A 77 -24.52 -9.92 -7.92
N ARG A 78 -23.84 -10.10 -9.04
CA ARG A 78 -24.07 -11.18 -10.02
C ARG A 78 -22.75 -11.88 -10.29
N LEU A 79 -22.58 -13.07 -9.73
CA LEU A 79 -21.36 -13.88 -9.85
C LEU A 79 -21.54 -14.93 -10.95
N THR A 80 -20.48 -15.24 -11.70
CA THR A 80 -20.50 -16.34 -12.67
C THR A 80 -20.29 -17.71 -12.04
N GLY A 81 -19.66 -17.77 -10.86
CA GLY A 81 -19.39 -19.01 -10.11
C GLY A 81 -19.01 -18.78 -8.65
N GLY A 82 -18.55 -19.84 -7.99
CA GLY A 82 -18.16 -19.83 -6.58
C GLY A 82 -19.35 -19.95 -5.63
N ILE A 83 -19.26 -19.31 -4.46
CA ILE A 83 -20.33 -19.24 -3.45
C ILE A 83 -20.59 -17.79 -3.03
N LEU A 84 -21.75 -17.55 -2.40
CA LEU A 84 -22.04 -16.29 -1.71
C LEU A 84 -21.56 -16.38 -0.25
N ASP A 85 -20.25 -16.15 -0.05
CA ASP A 85 -19.70 -15.87 1.29
C ASP A 85 -19.67 -14.35 1.49
N VAL A 86 -20.32 -13.86 2.56
CA VAL A 86 -20.64 -12.43 2.72
C VAL A 86 -20.37 -11.97 4.15
N PHE A 87 -19.44 -11.02 4.28
CA PHE A 87 -19.07 -10.38 5.53
C PHE A 87 -19.75 -9.02 5.63
N ILE A 88 -20.36 -8.74 6.78
CA ILE A 88 -20.98 -7.45 7.12
C ILE A 88 -20.22 -6.86 8.31
N PHE A 89 -19.73 -5.63 8.14
CA PHE A 89 -18.92 -4.89 9.11
C PHE A 89 -19.76 -3.77 9.71
N SER A 90 -20.04 -3.82 11.01
CA SER A 90 -21.03 -2.94 11.66
C SER A 90 -20.51 -1.57 12.10
N GLY A 91 -19.26 -1.23 11.78
CA GLY A 91 -18.65 0.04 12.19
C GLY A 91 -18.57 0.20 13.71
N PRO A 92 -19.00 1.34 14.30
CA PRO A 92 -19.91 2.31 13.70
C PRO A 92 -19.22 3.38 12.84
N THR A 93 -17.94 3.72 13.04
CA THR A 93 -17.30 4.76 12.20
C THR A 93 -16.74 4.15 10.91
N PRO A 94 -16.50 4.96 9.84
CA PRO A 94 -15.78 4.52 8.65
C PRO A 94 -14.43 3.86 8.97
N LYS A 95 -13.73 4.34 10.01
CA LYS A 95 -12.47 3.77 10.49
C LYS A 95 -12.64 2.39 11.12
N ASP A 96 -13.69 2.19 11.90
CA ASP A 96 -14.01 0.88 12.48
C ASP A 96 -14.33 -0.13 11.38
N VAL A 97 -15.08 0.26 10.34
CA VAL A 97 -15.40 -0.60 9.19
C VAL A 97 -14.12 -1.07 8.48
N ILE A 98 -13.20 -0.16 8.12
CA ILE A 98 -11.95 -0.56 7.46
C ILE A 98 -11.05 -1.38 8.40
N SER A 99 -11.06 -1.09 9.71
CA SER A 99 -10.34 -1.90 10.70
C SER A 99 -10.88 -3.34 10.80
N GLN A 100 -12.20 -3.52 10.73
CA GLN A 100 -12.87 -4.82 10.73
C GLN A 100 -12.61 -5.59 9.43
N TYR A 101 -12.71 -4.93 8.26
CA TYR A 101 -12.41 -5.51 6.95
C TYR A 101 -10.96 -6.00 6.86
N THR A 102 -9.99 -5.14 7.15
CA THR A 102 -8.55 -5.49 7.11
C THR A 102 -8.13 -6.48 8.20
N ALA A 103 -8.88 -6.60 9.31
CA ALA A 103 -8.67 -7.67 10.27
C ALA A 103 -9.05 -9.07 9.73
N ILE A 104 -9.87 -9.16 8.68
CA ILE A 104 -10.18 -10.42 7.98
C ILE A 104 -9.26 -10.62 6.77
N VAL A 105 -9.17 -9.65 5.85
CA VAL A 105 -8.43 -9.84 4.59
C VAL A 105 -6.90 -9.70 4.72
N GLY A 106 -6.41 -9.25 5.88
CA GLY A 106 -5.02 -8.95 6.12
C GLY A 106 -4.78 -7.44 6.22
N ARG A 107 -3.98 -7.04 7.22
CA ARG A 107 -3.60 -5.65 7.43
C ARG A 107 -2.44 -5.25 6.51
N PRO A 108 -2.33 -3.97 6.13
CA PRO A 108 -1.23 -3.47 5.32
C PRO A 108 0.16 -3.88 5.84
N ALA A 109 1.05 -4.27 4.94
CA ALA A 109 2.47 -4.39 5.24
C ALA A 109 3.05 -3.01 5.60
N MET A 110 3.91 -2.97 6.63
CA MET A 110 4.71 -1.79 6.91
C MET A 110 5.77 -1.63 5.79
N PRO A 111 5.77 -0.56 4.99
CA PRO A 111 6.78 -0.36 3.95
C PRO A 111 8.15 -0.05 4.57
N PRO A 112 9.26 -0.18 3.83
CA PRO A 112 10.50 0.46 4.24
C PRO A 112 10.36 1.98 4.09
N TYR A 113 11.07 2.76 4.90
CA TYR A 113 10.96 4.22 4.91
C TYR A 113 11.32 4.85 3.54
N TRP A 114 12.26 4.27 2.81
CA TRP A 114 12.66 4.73 1.46
C TRP A 114 11.57 4.58 0.40
N ALA A 115 10.59 3.69 0.60
CA ALA A 115 9.42 3.57 -0.28
C ALA A 115 8.58 4.85 -0.34
N LEU A 116 8.71 5.73 0.65
CA LEU A 116 8.00 7.00 0.73
C LEU A 116 8.76 8.17 0.08
N GLY A 117 9.98 7.95 -0.41
CA GLY A 117 10.76 8.97 -1.14
C GLY A 117 10.18 9.31 -2.52
N TYR A 118 11.01 9.89 -3.38
CA TYR A 118 10.71 10.10 -4.80
C TYR A 118 11.36 8.99 -5.64
N HIS A 119 10.56 8.41 -6.54
CA HIS A 119 10.92 7.23 -7.34
C HIS A 119 10.92 7.63 -8.82
N VAL A 120 11.98 7.29 -9.55
CA VAL A 120 12.10 7.60 -10.99
C VAL A 120 12.30 6.31 -11.78
N GLY A 121 11.47 6.10 -12.79
CA GLY A 121 11.64 5.05 -13.78
C GLY A 121 11.39 5.55 -15.20
N ARG A 122 11.84 4.78 -16.19
CA ARG A 122 11.57 5.09 -17.60
C ARG A 122 11.63 3.83 -18.46
N ARG A 123 10.65 3.69 -19.34
CA ARG A 123 10.65 2.77 -20.48
C ARG A 123 11.00 3.50 -21.77
N GLY A 124 11.41 2.77 -22.80
CA GLY A 124 11.69 3.31 -24.13
C GLY A 124 12.92 2.71 -24.79
N GLU A 125 12.98 2.77 -26.13
CA GLU A 125 14.02 2.08 -26.89
C GLU A 125 15.44 2.58 -26.59
N SER A 126 15.55 3.84 -26.15
CA SER A 126 16.82 4.45 -25.72
C SER A 126 17.28 4.05 -24.30
N ALA A 127 16.49 3.29 -23.54
CA ALA A 127 16.84 2.87 -22.18
C ALA A 127 18.09 1.94 -22.18
N SER A 128 19.04 2.28 -21.32
CA SER A 128 20.32 1.61 -21.11
C SER A 128 20.93 2.07 -19.79
N VAL A 129 21.92 1.35 -19.26
CA VAL A 129 22.64 1.76 -18.02
C VAL A 129 23.23 3.17 -18.14
N ASN A 130 23.77 3.52 -19.32
CA ASN A 130 24.37 4.85 -19.55
C ASN A 130 23.34 5.99 -19.47
N GLU A 131 22.14 5.82 -20.04
CA GLU A 131 21.08 6.84 -19.92
C GLU A 131 20.47 6.87 -18.51
N ALA A 132 20.38 5.74 -17.82
CA ALA A 132 19.96 5.68 -16.41
C ALA A 132 20.93 6.44 -15.49
N MET A 133 22.23 6.12 -15.56
CA MET A 133 23.30 6.80 -14.82
C MET A 133 23.35 8.30 -15.10
N LYS A 134 23.13 8.71 -16.36
CA LYS A 134 23.04 10.11 -16.79
C LYS A 134 21.85 10.85 -16.16
N VAL A 135 20.65 10.27 -16.17
CA VAL A 135 19.46 10.86 -15.53
C VAL A 135 19.66 10.99 -14.02
N VAL A 136 20.15 9.94 -13.36
CA VAL A 136 20.45 9.95 -11.92
C VAL A 136 21.50 11.01 -11.58
N THR A 137 22.57 11.12 -12.37
CA THR A 137 23.61 12.15 -12.21
C THR A 137 23.04 13.56 -12.36
N GLN A 138 22.16 13.79 -13.34
CA GLN A 138 21.51 15.10 -13.53
C GLN A 138 20.59 15.46 -12.35
N LEU A 139 19.80 14.51 -11.83
CA LEU A 139 18.95 14.71 -10.64
C LEU A 139 19.80 15.05 -9.40
N ARG A 140 20.89 14.31 -9.16
CA ARG A 140 21.86 14.59 -8.07
C ARG A 140 22.46 16.00 -8.20
N LEU A 141 22.96 16.36 -9.39
CA LEU A 141 23.57 17.69 -9.65
C LEU A 141 22.56 18.84 -9.50
N ALA A 142 21.30 18.62 -9.84
CA ALA A 142 20.23 19.59 -9.61
C ALA A 142 19.78 19.68 -8.14
N GLY A 143 20.21 18.76 -7.27
CA GLY A 143 19.73 18.65 -5.88
C GLY A 143 18.27 18.24 -5.79
N VAL A 144 17.77 17.47 -6.77
CA VAL A 144 16.42 16.89 -6.76
C VAL A 144 16.45 15.64 -5.87
N PRO A 145 15.57 15.52 -4.86
CA PRO A 145 15.49 14.29 -4.07
C PRO A 145 15.09 13.09 -4.92
N MET A 146 15.72 11.94 -4.69
CA MET A 146 15.36 10.66 -5.31
C MET A 146 15.89 9.53 -4.41
N ASP A 147 15.04 8.59 -4.05
CA ASP A 147 15.44 7.42 -3.28
C ASP A 147 15.60 6.17 -4.14
N ALA A 148 14.79 5.97 -5.19
CA ALA A 148 14.85 4.73 -5.99
C ALA A 148 14.83 4.98 -7.50
N PHE A 149 15.67 4.25 -8.23
CA PHE A 149 15.64 4.12 -9.69
C PHE A 149 14.92 2.83 -10.09
N TRP A 150 14.08 2.90 -11.13
CA TRP A 150 13.18 1.83 -11.57
C TRP A 150 13.46 1.46 -13.02
N GLN A 151 13.91 0.23 -13.25
CA GLN A 151 14.20 -0.29 -14.58
C GLN A 151 13.10 -1.24 -15.08
N ASP A 152 12.61 -0.92 -16.27
CA ASP A 152 11.56 -1.64 -17.00
C ASP A 152 12.16 -2.65 -18.00
N PHE A 153 11.31 -3.30 -18.81
CA PHE A 153 11.58 -4.43 -19.70
C PHE A 153 12.88 -4.38 -20.53
N GLU A 154 13.44 -3.22 -20.86
CA GLU A 154 14.63 -3.14 -21.74
C GLU A 154 15.90 -3.81 -21.19
N TYR A 155 15.96 -4.10 -19.88
CA TYR A 155 17.04 -4.89 -19.31
C TYR A 155 16.96 -6.37 -19.70
N MET A 156 15.79 -6.90 -20.01
CA MET A 156 15.59 -8.31 -20.30
C MET A 156 16.06 -8.66 -21.72
N ALA A 157 16.66 -9.85 -21.87
CA ALA A 157 17.01 -10.38 -23.20
C ALA A 157 15.74 -10.63 -24.04
N ASP A 158 15.94 -10.81 -25.35
CA ASP A 158 14.92 -11.28 -26.30
C ASP A 158 13.60 -10.48 -26.26
N ASN A 159 13.71 -9.17 -25.97
CA ASN A 159 12.60 -8.24 -25.77
C ASN A 159 11.61 -8.70 -24.68
N GLY A 160 12.08 -8.85 -23.43
CA GLY A 160 11.21 -9.07 -22.27
C GLY A 160 11.20 -10.51 -21.72
N ARG A 161 12.17 -11.36 -22.06
CA ARG A 161 12.29 -12.68 -21.42
C ARG A 161 12.60 -12.51 -19.93
N ALA A 162 11.66 -12.93 -19.07
CA ALA A 162 11.83 -12.91 -17.62
C ALA A 162 13.13 -13.60 -17.17
N LEU A 163 13.68 -13.18 -16.01
CA LEU A 163 14.86 -13.76 -15.39
C LEU A 163 16.12 -13.76 -16.30
N SER A 164 16.26 -12.77 -17.19
CA SER A 164 17.39 -12.68 -18.14
C SER A 164 17.97 -11.27 -18.25
N LEU A 165 19.08 -11.12 -18.99
CA LEU A 165 19.79 -9.85 -19.14
C LEU A 165 20.22 -9.59 -20.60
N ASN A 166 20.00 -8.36 -21.06
CA ASN A 166 20.36 -7.87 -22.39
C ASN A 166 21.75 -7.21 -22.35
N GLU A 167 22.79 -8.04 -22.44
CA GLU A 167 24.20 -7.62 -22.31
C GLU A 167 24.61 -6.45 -23.24
N ASN A 168 23.88 -6.22 -24.35
CA ASN A 168 24.13 -5.11 -25.29
C ASN A 168 23.71 -3.72 -24.76
N LYS A 169 22.75 -3.65 -23.83
CA LYS A 169 22.21 -2.39 -23.26
C LYS A 169 22.41 -2.29 -21.74
N PHE A 170 22.49 -3.45 -21.10
CA PHE A 170 22.57 -3.65 -19.66
C PHE A 170 23.59 -4.77 -19.40
N SER A 171 24.87 -4.51 -19.67
CA SER A 171 25.92 -5.51 -19.41
C SER A 171 25.98 -5.85 -17.92
N HIS A 172 26.25 -7.12 -17.60
CA HIS A 172 26.35 -7.60 -16.21
C HIS A 172 27.28 -6.75 -15.34
N ARG A 173 28.40 -6.31 -15.93
CA ARG A 173 29.38 -5.42 -15.30
C ARG A 173 28.81 -4.04 -15.03
N ASP A 174 28.20 -3.42 -16.04
CA ASP A 174 27.78 -2.02 -15.96
C ASP A 174 26.53 -1.88 -15.08
N VAL A 175 25.61 -2.85 -15.12
CA VAL A 175 24.44 -2.93 -14.21
C VAL A 175 24.88 -2.98 -12.75
N ARG A 176 25.87 -3.81 -12.42
CA ARG A 176 26.41 -3.88 -11.05
C ARG A 176 27.06 -2.58 -10.64
N ALA A 177 27.94 -2.02 -11.47
CA ALA A 177 28.58 -0.74 -11.18
C ALA A 177 27.58 0.43 -10.99
N PHE A 178 26.46 0.42 -11.71
CA PHE A 178 25.37 1.40 -11.53
C PHE A 178 24.57 1.19 -10.24
N ILE A 179 24.29 -0.06 -9.86
CA ILE A 179 23.62 -0.37 -8.59
C ILE A 179 24.54 -0.06 -7.39
N ASP A 180 25.83 -0.40 -7.48
CA ASP A 180 26.84 -0.05 -6.48
C ASP A 180 26.95 1.48 -6.31
N ASP A 181 26.84 2.27 -7.39
CA ASP A 181 26.78 3.73 -7.35
C ASP A 181 25.48 4.26 -6.70
N LEU A 182 24.32 3.65 -6.97
CA LEU A 182 23.06 3.98 -6.28
C LEU A 182 23.21 3.72 -4.77
N HIS A 183 23.67 2.53 -4.38
CA HIS A 183 23.88 2.14 -2.98
C HIS A 183 24.87 3.07 -2.27
N PHE A 184 26.00 3.42 -2.91
CA PHE A 184 26.98 4.37 -2.37
C PHE A 184 26.36 5.75 -2.09
N HIS A 185 25.45 6.22 -2.95
CA HIS A 185 24.72 7.47 -2.76
C HIS A 185 23.47 7.35 -1.86
N SER A 186 23.27 6.20 -1.19
CA SER A 186 22.09 5.90 -0.39
C SER A 186 20.77 5.96 -1.17
N GLN A 187 20.79 5.37 -2.37
CA GLN A 187 19.66 5.21 -3.29
C GLN A 187 19.51 3.71 -3.63
N TYR A 188 18.33 3.31 -4.09
CA TYR A 188 17.92 1.91 -4.27
C TYR A 188 17.56 1.59 -5.72
N PHE A 189 17.59 0.32 -6.09
CA PHE A 189 17.26 -0.18 -7.43
C PHE A 189 16.07 -1.15 -7.40
N VAL A 190 15.08 -0.90 -8.27
CA VAL A 190 13.89 -1.74 -8.46
C VAL A 190 13.78 -2.16 -9.92
N CYS A 191 13.47 -3.43 -10.18
CA CYS A 191 13.27 -3.94 -11.55
C CYS A 191 11.92 -4.64 -11.73
N VAL A 192 11.40 -4.61 -12.97
CA VAL A 192 10.19 -5.34 -13.35
C VAL A 192 10.42 -6.85 -13.44
N GLN A 193 9.45 -7.65 -13.01
CA GLN A 193 9.39 -9.10 -13.22
C GLN A 193 7.98 -9.48 -13.66
N VAL A 194 7.88 -10.43 -14.59
CA VAL A 194 6.61 -10.93 -15.12
C VAL A 194 6.44 -12.43 -14.84
N PRO A 195 5.21 -12.93 -14.73
CA PRO A 195 4.94 -14.33 -14.38
C PRO A 195 5.08 -15.32 -15.56
N ALA A 196 5.35 -14.82 -16.76
CA ALA A 196 5.45 -15.59 -18.00
C ALA A 196 6.92 -15.85 -18.37
N ILE A 197 7.29 -17.11 -18.54
CA ILE A 197 8.67 -17.55 -18.81
C ILE A 197 8.79 -17.98 -20.29
N THR A 198 9.50 -17.17 -21.07
CA THR A 198 9.69 -17.34 -22.52
C THR A 198 10.45 -18.60 -22.90
N VAL A 199 9.87 -19.41 -23.79
CA VAL A 199 10.51 -20.60 -24.37
C VAL A 199 11.60 -20.18 -25.36
N LYS A 200 12.83 -20.67 -25.18
CA LYS A 200 13.98 -20.42 -26.09
C LYS A 200 13.63 -20.85 -27.53
N ASN A 201 13.52 -19.88 -28.44
CA ASN A 201 13.03 -20.09 -29.80
C ASN A 201 14.02 -20.90 -30.66
N THR A 202 13.82 -22.22 -30.75
CA THR A 202 14.72 -23.17 -31.41
C THR A 202 14.14 -23.67 -32.74
N SER A 203 14.13 -22.78 -33.73
CA SER A 203 13.63 -22.95 -35.11
C SER A 203 12.13 -23.21 -35.25
N GLU A 204 11.42 -22.18 -35.72
CA GLU A 204 9.95 -22.08 -35.72
C GLU A 204 9.25 -23.14 -36.58
N SER A 205 9.95 -23.74 -37.55
CA SER A 205 9.40 -24.77 -38.44
C SER A 205 9.18 -26.15 -37.81
N ARG A 206 9.64 -26.41 -36.58
CA ARG A 206 9.44 -27.70 -35.87
C ARG A 206 8.53 -27.65 -34.65
N PHE A 207 8.26 -26.47 -34.09
CA PHE A 207 7.53 -26.35 -32.82
C PHE A 207 6.03 -26.56 -32.97
N SER A 208 5.41 -25.99 -34.02
CA SER A 208 3.98 -26.18 -34.32
C SER A 208 3.58 -27.66 -34.35
N ALA A 209 4.38 -28.49 -35.04
CA ALA A 209 4.17 -29.93 -35.18
C ALA A 209 4.41 -30.79 -33.92
N ARG A 210 4.75 -30.19 -32.76
CA ARG A 210 4.85 -30.90 -31.47
C ARG A 210 3.91 -30.38 -30.38
N TYR A 211 3.50 -29.12 -30.44
CA TYR A 211 2.61 -28.54 -29.45
C TYR A 211 1.12 -28.64 -29.83
N ASN A 212 0.80 -28.85 -31.10
CA ASN A 212 -0.55 -29.18 -31.58
C ASN A 212 -0.74 -30.69 -31.86
N ALA A 213 0.19 -31.54 -31.41
CA ALA A 213 0.25 -32.96 -31.77
C ALA A 213 -0.72 -33.82 -30.92
N VAL A 214 -2.01 -33.78 -31.25
CA VAL A 214 -2.94 -34.87 -30.91
C VAL A 214 -2.46 -36.18 -31.54
N SER A 215 -2.69 -37.30 -30.85
CA SER A 215 -2.24 -38.66 -31.21
C SER A 215 -0.73 -38.94 -31.11
N ASN A 216 -0.30 -39.52 -29.99
CA ASN A 216 0.12 -40.93 -29.92
C ASN A 216 0.71 -41.28 -28.53
N LEU A 217 -0.17 -41.64 -27.59
CA LEU A 217 0.18 -42.40 -26.39
C LEU A 217 -0.74 -43.63 -26.32
N PRO A 218 -0.22 -44.84 -26.03
CA PRO A 218 -1.04 -46.04 -25.97
C PRO A 218 -1.99 -46.01 -24.74
N PRO A 219 -3.23 -46.50 -24.87
CA PRO A 219 -4.22 -46.41 -23.80
C PRO A 219 -3.83 -47.31 -22.61
N THR A 220 -3.32 -46.68 -21.54
CA THR A 220 -3.07 -47.35 -20.26
C THR A 220 -3.88 -46.68 -19.16
N SER A 221 -5.06 -47.23 -18.91
CA SER A 221 -6.01 -46.76 -17.91
C SER A 221 -5.47 -46.91 -16.48
N ARG A 222 -4.93 -45.81 -15.92
CA ARG A 222 -4.75 -45.66 -14.47
C ARG A 222 -5.87 -44.79 -13.89
N ILE A 223 -7.04 -45.39 -13.78
CA ILE A 223 -8.11 -44.90 -12.89
C ILE A 223 -7.51 -44.80 -11.48
N LEU A 224 -7.57 -43.60 -10.88
CA LEU A 224 -7.27 -43.42 -9.47
C LEU A 224 -8.29 -44.24 -8.67
N ARG A 225 -7.83 -45.30 -8.00
CA ARG A 225 -8.72 -46.14 -7.18
C ARG A 225 -9.27 -45.31 -6.02
N SER A 226 -10.59 -45.20 -5.98
CA SER A 226 -11.32 -44.79 -4.78
C SER A 226 -10.94 -45.71 -3.61
N ARG A 227 -10.68 -45.09 -2.46
CA ARG A 227 -10.55 -45.77 -1.18
C ARG A 227 -11.65 -45.24 -0.28
N ASP A 228 -12.78 -45.92 -0.29
CA ASP A 228 -13.46 -46.40 0.92
C ASP A 228 -14.57 -47.37 0.54
N GLY A 229 -14.93 -48.24 1.48
CA GLY A 229 -15.92 -49.29 1.27
C GLY A 229 -17.25 -48.96 1.92
N SER A 230 -18.34 -49.26 1.22
CA SER A 230 -19.61 -49.62 1.87
C SER A 230 -20.23 -50.75 1.07
N GLU A 231 -20.72 -51.76 1.79
CA GLU A 231 -21.46 -52.88 1.20
C GLU A 231 -22.90 -52.44 0.96
N THR A 232 -23.45 -52.78 -0.20
CA THR A 232 -24.89 -53.08 -0.30
C THR A 232 -25.12 -53.98 -1.51
N GLU A 233 -25.92 -55.02 -1.32
CA GLU A 233 -26.35 -55.90 -2.39
C GLU A 233 -27.40 -55.18 -3.24
N ASP A 234 -27.37 -55.38 -4.56
CA ASP A 234 -28.63 -55.58 -5.28
C ASP A 234 -28.44 -56.47 -6.51
N THR A 235 -29.41 -57.36 -6.74
CA THR A 235 -29.33 -58.41 -7.76
C THR A 235 -30.22 -58.09 -8.95
N TYR A 236 -29.78 -58.34 -10.19
CA TYR A 236 -30.62 -59.03 -11.17
C TYR A 236 -29.80 -59.63 -12.33
N SER A 237 -30.26 -60.75 -12.89
CA SER A 237 -29.49 -61.55 -13.85
C SER A 237 -30.14 -61.66 -15.23
N ARG A 238 -29.34 -61.43 -16.29
CA ARG A 238 -29.45 -62.00 -17.67
C ARG A 238 -28.27 -61.46 -18.50
N GLY A 239 -27.53 -62.24 -19.30
CA GLY A 239 -27.54 -63.69 -19.49
C GLY A 239 -27.57 -64.10 -20.96
N HIS A 240 -26.40 -64.29 -21.59
CA HIS A 240 -26.23 -65.06 -22.82
C HIS A 240 -24.85 -65.73 -22.85
N ARG A 241 -24.71 -66.78 -23.66
CA ARG A 241 -23.65 -67.81 -23.52
C ARG A 241 -23.22 -68.40 -24.87
N SER A 242 -21.91 -68.48 -25.07
CA SER A 242 -21.18 -69.32 -26.06
C SER A 242 -19.69 -69.23 -25.65
N GLU A 243 -19.01 -70.28 -25.18
CA GLU A 243 -18.54 -71.48 -25.91
C GLU A 243 -17.49 -71.18 -27.00
N GLU A 244 -16.40 -71.95 -27.17
CA GLU A 244 -15.59 -72.78 -26.25
C GLU A 244 -14.28 -73.19 -26.96
N SER A 245 -13.10 -73.15 -26.30
CA SER A 245 -11.91 -73.93 -26.71
C SER A 245 -10.79 -73.95 -25.66
N HIS A 246 -10.04 -75.07 -25.58
CA HIS A 246 -8.88 -75.30 -24.70
C HIS A 246 -7.58 -74.58 -25.23
N SER A 247 -6.40 -74.60 -24.59
CA SER A 247 -5.84 -75.54 -23.60
C SER A 247 -4.67 -75.02 -22.75
N LYS A 248 -4.50 -75.63 -21.55
CA LYS A 248 -3.29 -76.30 -20.98
C LYS A 248 -1.93 -76.10 -21.67
N ASP A 249 -0.76 -76.16 -21.00
CA ASP A 249 -0.34 -76.28 -19.58
C ASP A 249 1.18 -75.95 -19.51
N SER A 250 1.76 -75.73 -18.31
CA SER A 250 3.13 -76.12 -17.84
C SER A 250 3.84 -75.07 -16.96
N GLU A 251 4.71 -75.57 -16.07
CA GLU A 251 5.30 -74.87 -14.91
C GLU A 251 6.85 -74.97 -14.88
N SER A 252 7.43 -74.52 -13.76
CA SER A 252 8.81 -74.69 -13.26
C SER A 252 9.91 -73.79 -13.88
N SER A 253 10.85 -73.13 -13.17
CA SER A 253 11.23 -72.94 -11.75
C SER A 253 12.60 -73.51 -11.32
N SER A 254 13.58 -72.60 -11.16
CA SER A 254 14.77 -72.67 -10.28
C SER A 254 15.40 -71.25 -10.33
N GLY A 255 15.81 -70.56 -9.27
CA GLY A 255 16.57 -70.99 -8.08
C GLY A 255 17.95 -70.26 -8.11
N THR A 256 18.64 -69.88 -7.04
CA THR A 256 18.44 -70.02 -5.57
C THR A 256 19.36 -69.03 -4.80
N GLY A 257 18.98 -68.63 -3.58
CA GLY A 257 19.89 -68.07 -2.53
C GLY A 257 19.67 -66.58 -2.22
N ARG A 258 19.52 -66.08 -0.98
CA ARG A 258 20.06 -66.41 0.37
C ARG A 258 21.54 -66.06 0.59
N ASP A 259 22.01 -65.52 1.71
CA ASP A 259 21.47 -64.80 2.92
C ASP A 259 22.71 -64.00 3.49
N GLU A 260 22.80 -63.25 4.62
CA GLU A 260 21.98 -62.94 5.82
C GLU A 260 22.56 -61.67 6.54
N ASN A 261 21.79 -60.97 7.39
CA ASN A 261 22.21 -60.21 8.61
C ASN A 261 23.24 -59.01 8.52
N SER A 262 23.39 -58.08 9.50
CA SER A 262 22.50 -57.57 10.58
C SER A 262 23.07 -56.33 11.33
N ALA A 263 22.17 -55.46 11.85
CA ALA A 263 22.21 -54.80 13.18
C ALA A 263 23.27 -53.73 13.61
N TYR A 264 22.74 -52.57 14.05
CA TYR A 264 23.09 -51.72 15.23
C TYR A 264 24.54 -51.47 15.70
N SER A 265 24.90 -50.18 15.89
CA SER A 265 24.88 -49.52 17.22
C SER A 265 25.23 -48.02 17.17
N GLU A 266 24.89 -47.27 18.23
CA GLU A 266 25.18 -45.83 18.44
C GLU A 266 26.51 -45.60 19.21
N ALA A 267 27.08 -44.39 19.16
CA ALA A 267 27.54 -43.63 20.34
C ALA A 267 28.26 -42.30 20.00
N ASP A 268 28.23 -41.37 20.96
CA ASP A 268 28.95 -40.07 21.06
C ASP A 268 30.50 -40.22 21.04
N ASN A 269 31.37 -39.19 20.99
CA ASN A 269 31.29 -37.94 21.77
C ASN A 269 32.32 -36.82 21.41
N GLN A 270 31.97 -35.59 21.82
CA GLN A 270 32.76 -34.36 22.08
C GLN A 270 34.31 -34.34 21.85
N SER A 271 34.84 -33.27 21.21
CA SER A 271 35.40 -32.07 21.92
C SER A 271 36.45 -31.21 21.15
N ALA A 272 36.32 -29.89 21.33
CA ALA A 272 37.37 -28.87 21.61
C ALA A 272 38.65 -28.66 20.73
N SER A 273 38.59 -27.56 19.96
CA SER A 273 39.54 -26.42 19.97
C SER A 273 41.03 -26.52 19.54
N ALA A 274 41.29 -25.89 18.38
CA ALA A 274 42.14 -24.69 18.23
C ALA A 274 43.68 -24.76 18.01
N SER A 275 44.14 -23.68 17.33
CA SER A 275 45.50 -23.16 17.15
C SER A 275 46.26 -23.57 15.86
N SER A 276 47.25 -22.74 15.52
CA SER A 276 47.78 -22.53 14.17
C SER A 276 49.15 -23.16 13.93
N SER A 277 49.49 -23.40 12.65
CA SER A 277 50.68 -22.78 12.04
C SER A 277 50.72 -22.98 10.52
N ARG A 278 51.67 -22.30 9.86
CA ARG A 278 51.93 -22.37 8.41
C ARG A 278 52.67 -23.66 8.05
N GLY A 279 52.45 -24.19 6.84
CA GLY A 279 53.31 -25.20 6.22
C GLY A 279 52.83 -25.51 4.80
N GLU A 280 53.73 -25.40 3.82
CA GLU A 280 53.45 -25.71 2.42
C GLU A 280 53.26 -27.22 2.21
N THR A 281 52.39 -27.61 1.28
CA THR A 281 52.36 -28.97 0.71
C THR A 281 52.13 -28.88 -0.80
N GLU A 282 52.97 -29.58 -1.56
CA GLU A 282 52.78 -29.79 -2.99
C GLU A 282 51.60 -30.74 -3.25
N GLY A 283 51.07 -30.72 -4.47
CA GLY A 283 49.83 -31.40 -4.81
C GLY A 283 49.91 -32.93 -4.80
N SER A 284 48.77 -33.56 -4.51
CA SER A 284 48.44 -34.90 -5.02
C SER A 284 47.00 -34.87 -5.50
N ASP A 285 46.78 -35.23 -6.77
CA ASP A 285 45.49 -35.03 -7.43
C ASP A 285 44.46 -36.09 -7.00
N HIS A 286 43.34 -35.63 -6.47
CA HIS A 286 42.09 -36.39 -6.44
C HIS A 286 40.96 -35.59 -7.09
N GLU A 287 41.13 -35.37 -8.39
CA GLU A 287 40.11 -35.58 -9.43
C GLU A 287 38.65 -35.38 -8.98
N TYR A 288 38.28 -34.11 -8.69
CA TYR A 288 36.90 -33.69 -8.86
C TYR A 288 36.57 -33.76 -10.36
N GLY A 289 35.95 -34.86 -10.79
CA GLY A 289 35.54 -35.02 -12.18
C GLY A 289 34.65 -33.85 -12.64
N GLU A 290 34.91 -33.35 -13.85
CA GLU A 290 34.27 -32.16 -14.43
C GLU A 290 32.77 -32.37 -14.71
N GLY A 291 31.98 -32.40 -13.64
CA GLY A 291 30.54 -32.64 -13.66
C GLY A 291 29.74 -31.42 -14.13
N LYS A 292 29.85 -31.12 -15.44
CA LYS A 292 29.03 -30.17 -16.23
C LYS A 292 28.16 -29.23 -15.40
N ASP A 293 28.53 -27.95 -15.35
CA ASP A 293 27.63 -26.89 -14.89
C ASP A 293 26.26 -27.05 -15.58
N ARG A 294 25.21 -27.25 -14.77
CA ARG A 294 23.84 -27.17 -15.28
C ARG A 294 23.58 -25.71 -15.62
N GLU A 295 23.52 -25.40 -16.91
CA GLU A 295 23.09 -24.08 -17.41
C GLU A 295 21.81 -23.67 -16.67
N TRP A 296 21.82 -22.47 -16.07
CA TRP A 296 20.68 -22.00 -15.29
C TRP A 296 19.50 -21.70 -16.23
N ASP A 297 18.60 -22.67 -16.33
CA ASP A 297 17.43 -22.62 -17.20
C ASP A 297 16.14 -22.67 -16.36
N PRO A 298 15.47 -21.52 -16.16
CA PRO A 298 14.21 -21.45 -15.42
C PRO A 298 13.08 -22.31 -16.00
N ILE A 299 13.13 -22.69 -17.28
CA ILE A 299 12.12 -23.54 -17.91
C ILE A 299 12.38 -25.00 -17.58
N ALA A 300 13.60 -25.49 -17.81
CA ALA A 300 13.96 -26.88 -17.46
C ALA A 300 13.71 -27.18 -15.97
N ARG A 301 14.00 -26.20 -15.09
CA ARG A 301 13.75 -26.31 -13.66
C ARG A 301 12.27 -26.24 -13.28
N GLY A 302 11.46 -25.48 -14.03
CA GLY A 302 10.01 -25.43 -13.83
C GLY A 302 9.30 -26.69 -14.32
N GLU A 303 9.82 -27.31 -15.39
CA GLU A 303 9.38 -28.62 -15.88
C GLU A 303 9.72 -29.74 -14.87
N GLU A 304 10.94 -29.76 -14.32
CA GLU A 304 11.37 -30.72 -13.28
C GLU A 304 10.47 -30.68 -12.03
N LEU A 305 9.98 -29.49 -11.67
CA LEU A 305 9.13 -29.30 -10.49
C LEU A 305 7.63 -29.39 -10.79
N ASP A 306 7.22 -29.42 -12.06
CA ASP A 306 5.83 -29.43 -12.54
C ASP A 306 5.00 -28.21 -12.07
N VAL A 307 5.59 -27.00 -12.15
CA VAL A 307 5.06 -25.73 -11.57
C VAL A 307 4.43 -24.77 -12.58
N PHE A 308 4.14 -25.22 -13.81
CA PHE A 308 3.51 -24.38 -14.85
C PHE A 308 2.02 -24.70 -15.00
N VAL A 309 1.23 -23.69 -15.37
CA VAL A 309 -0.19 -23.84 -15.71
C VAL A 309 -0.34 -24.77 -16.93
N LYS A 310 -1.34 -25.66 -16.89
CA LYS A 310 -1.53 -26.74 -17.87
C LYS A 310 -2.74 -26.53 -18.75
N GLY A 311 -2.75 -27.23 -19.88
CA GLY A 311 -3.90 -27.30 -20.78
C GLY A 311 -4.99 -28.21 -20.21
N VAL A 312 -6.12 -28.29 -20.92
CA VAL A 312 -7.35 -28.93 -20.44
C VAL A 312 -7.22 -30.45 -20.25
N ASN A 313 -6.21 -31.07 -20.84
CA ASN A 313 -5.89 -32.49 -20.76
C ASN A 313 -4.72 -32.77 -19.78
N GLY A 314 -4.23 -31.75 -19.06
CA GLY A 314 -3.03 -31.85 -18.22
C GLY A 314 -1.70 -31.73 -18.98
N GLU A 315 -1.75 -31.32 -20.24
CA GLU A 315 -0.60 -31.10 -21.11
C GLU A 315 0.16 -29.81 -20.78
N ARG A 316 1.41 -29.72 -21.25
CA ARG A 316 2.21 -28.48 -21.19
C ARG A 316 1.56 -27.41 -22.06
N TYR A 317 1.08 -26.34 -21.43
CA TYR A 317 0.48 -25.21 -22.13
C TYR A 317 1.44 -24.02 -22.23
N ALA A 318 1.39 -23.30 -23.35
CA ALA A 318 2.10 -22.05 -23.58
C ALA A 318 1.25 -21.11 -24.44
N GLN A 319 1.37 -19.80 -24.21
CA GLN A 319 0.62 -18.76 -24.93
C GLN A 319 1.55 -17.59 -25.23
N LYS A 320 1.21 -16.70 -26.16
CA LYS A 320 2.00 -15.48 -26.40
C LYS A 320 1.88 -14.54 -25.18
N ALA A 321 3.02 -14.13 -24.65
CA ALA A 321 3.13 -13.10 -23.61
C ALA A 321 3.35 -11.70 -24.23
N PHE A 322 3.35 -10.66 -23.40
CA PHE A 322 3.66 -9.30 -23.85
C PHE A 322 5.16 -9.15 -24.14
N ARG A 323 5.49 -8.63 -25.34
CA ARG A 323 6.84 -8.47 -25.93
C ARG A 323 7.66 -9.75 -26.15
N SER A 324 7.56 -10.73 -25.24
CA SER A 324 8.55 -11.80 -25.06
C SER A 324 8.22 -13.15 -25.73
N GLY A 325 7.30 -13.17 -26.70
CA GLY A 325 6.99 -14.35 -27.51
C GLY A 325 6.18 -15.43 -26.78
N TRP A 326 6.38 -16.70 -27.15
CA TRP A 326 5.69 -17.85 -26.53
C TRP A 326 6.26 -18.15 -25.14
N ALA A 327 5.38 -18.22 -24.14
CA ALA A 327 5.76 -18.40 -22.74
C ALA A 327 4.87 -19.41 -22.02
N VAL A 328 5.47 -20.10 -21.04
CA VAL A 328 4.76 -20.87 -20.00
C VAL A 328 4.48 -19.97 -18.80
N PHE A 329 3.38 -20.19 -18.09
CA PHE A 329 2.95 -19.33 -16.96
C PHE A 329 3.13 -20.08 -15.64
N VAL A 330 3.73 -19.43 -14.64
CA VAL A 330 3.99 -20.04 -13.32
C VAL A 330 2.69 -20.19 -12.53
N ASP A 331 2.36 -21.42 -12.13
CA ASP A 331 1.20 -21.68 -11.28
C ASP A 331 1.50 -21.35 -9.81
N PHE A 332 1.25 -20.11 -9.40
CA PHE A 332 1.41 -19.66 -8.02
C PHE A 332 0.45 -20.31 -7.00
N PHE A 333 -0.45 -21.21 -7.44
CA PHE A 333 -1.28 -22.04 -6.57
C PHE A 333 -0.71 -23.46 -6.35
N HIS A 334 0.31 -23.87 -7.12
CA HIS A 334 0.99 -25.15 -6.94
C HIS A 334 1.94 -25.13 -5.73
N PRO A 335 1.97 -26.15 -4.85
CA PRO A 335 2.72 -26.12 -3.59
C PRO A 335 4.24 -25.97 -3.75
N LYS A 336 4.83 -26.37 -4.89
CA LYS A 336 6.27 -26.15 -5.16
C LYS A 336 6.59 -24.79 -5.79
N ALA A 337 5.59 -23.98 -6.15
CA ALA A 337 5.81 -22.73 -6.89
C ALA A 337 6.61 -21.71 -6.08
N SER A 338 6.39 -21.62 -4.76
CA SER A 338 7.18 -20.72 -3.90
C SER A 338 8.64 -21.14 -3.77
N HIS A 339 8.93 -22.45 -3.76
CA HIS A 339 10.31 -22.95 -3.84
C HIS A 339 10.95 -22.59 -5.17
N TYR A 340 10.29 -22.91 -6.29
CA TYR A 340 10.77 -22.58 -7.64
C TYR A 340 11.06 -21.08 -7.80
N TRP A 341 10.12 -20.22 -7.42
CA TRP A 341 10.22 -18.77 -7.59
C TRP A 341 11.29 -18.16 -6.69
N HIS A 342 11.43 -18.64 -5.45
CA HIS A 342 12.54 -18.24 -4.58
C HIS A 342 13.90 -18.68 -5.15
N GLU A 343 14.01 -19.89 -5.68
CA GLU A 343 15.24 -20.39 -6.31
C GLU A 343 15.62 -19.55 -7.54
N GLN A 344 14.65 -19.22 -8.39
CA GLN A 344 14.87 -18.39 -9.58
C GLN A 344 15.25 -16.95 -9.21
N LEU A 345 14.51 -16.30 -8.32
CA LEU A 345 14.80 -14.92 -7.90
C LEU A 345 16.11 -14.81 -7.12
N SER A 346 16.47 -15.80 -6.30
CA SER A 346 17.74 -15.82 -5.57
C SER A 346 18.93 -15.98 -6.53
N THR A 347 18.77 -16.82 -7.56
CA THR A 347 19.79 -17.01 -8.60
C THR A 347 19.94 -15.75 -9.46
N PHE A 348 18.82 -15.17 -9.92
CA PHE A 348 18.81 -13.91 -10.65
C PHE A 348 19.41 -12.74 -9.83
N HIS A 349 19.04 -12.59 -8.56
CA HIS A 349 19.60 -11.57 -7.67
C HIS A 349 21.12 -11.71 -7.51
N LYS A 350 21.59 -12.90 -7.14
CA LYS A 350 23.00 -13.18 -6.87
C LYS A 350 23.84 -13.04 -8.14
N TYR A 351 23.42 -13.68 -9.23
CA TYR A 351 24.26 -13.84 -10.43
C TYR A 351 24.00 -12.83 -11.53
N VAL A 352 22.86 -12.13 -11.56
CA VAL A 352 22.50 -11.21 -12.66
C VAL A 352 22.31 -9.77 -12.18
N MET A 353 21.36 -9.53 -11.27
CA MET A 353 20.86 -8.17 -10.96
C MET A 353 20.49 -8.04 -9.47
N PRO A 354 21.35 -7.44 -8.64
CA PRO A 354 21.09 -7.27 -7.20
C PRO A 354 20.05 -6.16 -6.95
N PHE A 355 18.77 -6.53 -6.84
CA PHE A 355 17.65 -5.60 -6.63
C PHE A 355 17.31 -5.39 -5.14
N ASP A 356 16.90 -4.17 -4.77
CA ASP A 356 16.37 -3.83 -3.43
C ASP A 356 14.84 -4.01 -3.34
N GLY A 357 14.17 -4.11 -4.49
CA GLY A 357 12.74 -4.28 -4.60
C GLY A 357 12.32 -4.76 -5.98
N LEU A 358 11.08 -5.20 -6.11
CA LEU A 358 10.53 -5.78 -7.32
C LEU A 358 9.21 -5.12 -7.73
N TRP A 359 9.00 -5.03 -9.04
CA TRP A 359 7.79 -4.56 -9.67
C TRP A 359 7.14 -5.72 -10.42
N LEU A 360 6.00 -6.22 -9.94
CA LEU A 360 5.27 -7.31 -10.58
C LEU A 360 4.28 -6.76 -11.60
N ASP A 361 4.48 -7.12 -12.87
CA ASP A 361 3.69 -6.65 -14.00
C ASP A 361 3.16 -7.81 -14.86
N MET A 362 2.22 -7.52 -15.78
CA MET A 362 1.52 -8.50 -16.64
C MET A 362 0.86 -9.67 -15.88
N ASN A 363 0.48 -9.44 -14.62
CA ASN A 363 0.13 -10.48 -13.66
C ASN A 363 -1.36 -10.62 -13.35
N GLU A 364 -2.22 -10.17 -14.26
CA GLU A 364 -3.65 -10.45 -14.26
C GLU A 364 -4.07 -11.93 -14.32
N PRO A 365 -3.38 -12.88 -15.02
CA PRO A 365 -2.22 -12.75 -15.91
C PRO A 365 -2.61 -12.21 -17.29
N SER A 366 -1.67 -11.54 -17.97
CA SER A 366 -1.91 -11.01 -19.32
C SER A 366 -1.28 -11.87 -20.42
N SER A 367 -2.03 -12.10 -21.49
CA SER A 367 -1.57 -12.68 -22.76
C SER A 367 -1.85 -11.73 -23.94
N SER A 368 -1.05 -11.84 -24.99
CA SER A 368 -1.22 -11.14 -26.27
C SER A 368 -1.95 -11.97 -27.34
N CYS A 369 -2.35 -13.22 -27.06
CA CYS A 369 -3.28 -13.99 -27.91
C CYS A 369 -4.72 -13.84 -27.40
N ASP A 370 -5.57 -13.15 -28.18
CA ASP A 370 -6.99 -13.02 -27.88
C ASP A 370 -7.80 -14.17 -28.50
N CYS A 371 -8.00 -15.25 -27.74
CA CYS A 371 -8.82 -16.40 -28.15
C CYS A 371 -10.33 -16.13 -27.98
N ALA A 372 -10.80 -15.04 -28.61
CA ALA A 372 -12.16 -14.54 -28.50
C ALA A 372 -13.25 -15.51 -29.03
N LEU A 373 -12.90 -16.46 -29.91
CA LEU A 373 -13.85 -17.30 -30.66
C LEU A 373 -13.47 -18.80 -30.70
N ALA A 374 -13.08 -19.38 -29.57
CA ALA A 374 -12.79 -20.83 -29.45
C ALA A 374 -14.04 -21.76 -29.56
N ALA A 375 -15.08 -21.35 -30.30
CA ALA A 375 -16.42 -21.92 -30.22
C ALA A 375 -16.91 -22.60 -31.52
N ASN A 376 -16.50 -22.12 -32.71
CA ASN A 376 -17.06 -22.57 -33.99
C ASN A 376 -16.02 -22.80 -35.13
N ASP A 377 -14.80 -22.23 -35.05
CA ASP A 377 -13.78 -22.31 -36.11
C ASP A 377 -12.36 -22.44 -35.51
N ASP A 378 -11.42 -23.01 -36.27
CA ASP A 378 -10.00 -23.25 -35.86
C ASP A 378 -9.14 -21.96 -35.90
N LEU A 379 -9.71 -20.86 -35.42
CA LEU A 379 -9.20 -19.50 -35.66
C LEU A 379 -8.13 -19.07 -34.66
N CYS A 380 -8.07 -19.68 -33.47
CA CYS A 380 -6.97 -19.47 -32.52
C CYS A 380 -5.61 -19.90 -33.12
N ALA A 381 -5.58 -20.89 -34.00
CA ALA A 381 -4.37 -21.29 -34.72
C ALA A 381 -3.85 -20.17 -35.63
N HIS A 382 -4.74 -19.48 -36.36
CA HIS A 382 -4.39 -18.37 -37.26
C HIS A 382 -4.04 -17.07 -36.51
N ILE A 383 -4.84 -16.68 -35.51
CA ILE A 383 -4.62 -15.42 -34.77
C ILE A 383 -3.31 -15.47 -33.97
N CYS A 384 -2.92 -16.65 -33.46
CA CYS A 384 -1.63 -16.82 -32.81
C CYS A 384 -0.45 -17.10 -33.77
N SER A 385 -0.65 -17.27 -35.09
CA SER A 385 0.45 -17.58 -36.03
C SER A 385 1.05 -16.37 -36.75
N GLU A 386 0.26 -15.44 -37.28
CA GLU A 386 0.79 -14.47 -38.26
C GLU A 386 1.47 -13.22 -37.68
N HIS A 387 2.58 -12.82 -38.31
CA HIS A 387 3.10 -11.46 -38.26
C HIS A 387 2.30 -10.55 -39.22
N HIS A 388 2.36 -9.24 -39.03
CA HIS A 388 1.86 -8.27 -40.02
C HIS A 388 2.59 -8.39 -41.39
N SER A 389 2.06 -9.18 -42.33
CA SER A 389 2.23 -8.97 -43.78
C SER A 389 1.27 -9.86 -44.60
N THR A 390 0.43 -9.25 -45.43
CA THR A 390 -0.56 -9.94 -46.27
C THR A 390 0.05 -10.67 -47.48
N SER A 391 -0.27 -11.95 -47.71
CA SER A 391 -0.50 -12.52 -49.07
C SER A 391 -1.10 -13.93 -49.04
N HIS A 392 -1.85 -14.30 -50.09
CA HIS A 392 -2.67 -15.52 -50.16
C HIS A 392 -1.91 -16.85 -50.28
N PHE A 393 -2.42 -17.90 -49.61
CA PHE A 393 -2.37 -19.30 -50.07
C PHE A 393 -3.72 -20.01 -49.80
N PRO A 394 -4.06 -21.11 -50.51
CA PRO A 394 -5.42 -21.65 -50.54
C PRO A 394 -5.73 -22.64 -49.40
N LEU A 395 -7.03 -22.72 -49.07
CA LEU A 395 -7.61 -23.66 -48.11
C LEU A 395 -7.55 -25.13 -48.56
N VAL A 396 -7.48 -26.03 -47.58
CA VAL A 396 -7.92 -27.42 -47.68
C VAL A 396 -8.88 -27.65 -46.52
N GLU A 397 -10.13 -28.01 -46.82
CA GLU A 397 -11.14 -28.30 -45.81
C GLU A 397 -10.87 -29.66 -45.15
N LEU A 398 -11.10 -29.74 -43.84
CA LEU A 398 -11.22 -31.00 -43.09
C LEU A 398 -12.68 -31.14 -42.67
N GLU A 399 -13.35 -32.20 -43.13
CA GLU A 399 -14.76 -32.43 -42.84
C GLU A 399 -15.00 -32.73 -41.35
N HIS A 400 -16.15 -32.28 -40.84
CA HIS A 400 -16.57 -32.51 -39.46
C HIS A 400 -16.86 -34.00 -39.20
N ASP A 401 -16.39 -34.51 -38.06
CA ASP A 401 -17.17 -35.47 -37.28
C ASP A 401 -16.78 -35.44 -35.77
N LEU A 402 -17.53 -34.66 -34.98
CA LEU A 402 -17.42 -34.61 -33.51
C LEU A 402 -18.79 -34.79 -32.84
N ALA A 403 -19.46 -35.90 -33.18
CA ALA A 403 -20.70 -36.32 -32.56
C ALA A 403 -20.48 -36.91 -31.14
N GLY A 404 -20.17 -36.07 -30.14
CA GLY A 404 -20.10 -36.52 -28.73
C GLY A 404 -19.77 -35.43 -27.70
N ASP A 405 -20.78 -35.00 -26.93
CA ASP A 405 -20.69 -34.23 -25.66
C ASP A 405 -19.74 -33.00 -25.63
N GLY A 406 -19.44 -32.44 -26.81
CA GLY A 406 -18.33 -31.50 -27.02
C GLY A 406 -18.52 -30.12 -26.39
N GLY A 407 -17.59 -29.76 -25.50
CA GLY A 407 -17.49 -28.44 -24.86
C GLY A 407 -17.39 -28.50 -23.34
N PHE A 408 -17.92 -29.55 -22.71
CA PHE A 408 -18.03 -29.64 -21.26
C PHE A 408 -16.80 -30.27 -20.59
N ILE A 409 -16.19 -29.55 -19.65
CA ILE A 409 -15.14 -30.07 -18.77
C ILE A 409 -15.77 -30.62 -17.49
N ARG A 410 -15.24 -31.75 -17.01
CA ARG A 410 -15.56 -32.33 -15.70
C ARG A 410 -14.31 -32.30 -14.83
N THR A 411 -14.28 -31.43 -13.82
CA THR A 411 -13.25 -31.42 -12.76
C THR A 411 -13.85 -31.85 -11.43
N ASN A 412 -13.02 -32.05 -10.41
CA ASN A 412 -13.48 -32.29 -9.04
C ASN A 412 -14.23 -31.08 -8.43
N ASP A 413 -14.12 -29.90 -9.06
CA ASP A 413 -14.67 -28.64 -8.56
C ASP A 413 -16.12 -28.42 -9.03
N VAL A 414 -16.57 -29.13 -10.09
CA VAL A 414 -17.86 -28.89 -10.74
C VAL A 414 -18.62 -30.20 -10.96
N ASN A 415 -19.66 -30.42 -10.15
CA ASN A 415 -20.53 -31.61 -10.21
C ASN A 415 -21.47 -31.65 -11.45
N PHE A 416 -21.32 -30.72 -12.39
CA PHE A 416 -22.15 -30.60 -13.59
C PHE A 416 -21.26 -30.32 -14.81
N PRO A 417 -21.65 -30.76 -16.02
CA PRO A 417 -20.97 -30.38 -17.25
C PRO A 417 -20.88 -28.85 -17.37
N PHE A 418 -19.67 -28.30 -17.34
CA PHE A 418 -19.42 -26.85 -17.45
C PHE A 418 -18.61 -26.54 -18.70
N ASP A 419 -19.11 -25.62 -19.53
CA ASP A 419 -18.40 -25.10 -20.69
C ASP A 419 -17.72 -23.76 -20.30
N PRO A 420 -16.40 -23.74 -20.07
CA PRO A 420 -15.67 -22.52 -19.71
C PRO A 420 -15.58 -21.50 -20.87
N TYR A 421 -15.91 -21.91 -22.10
CA TYR A 421 -15.89 -21.08 -23.30
C TYR A 421 -17.28 -20.51 -23.66
N ARG A 422 -18.38 -21.17 -23.24
CA ARG A 422 -19.78 -20.74 -23.46
C ARG A 422 -20.53 -20.56 -22.13
N GLN A 423 -20.12 -19.57 -21.35
CA GLN A 423 -20.74 -19.27 -20.06
C GLN A 423 -22.14 -18.65 -20.23
N PRO A 424 -23.14 -18.99 -19.37
CA PRO A 424 -24.52 -18.51 -19.51
C PRO A 424 -24.70 -17.03 -19.13
N PHE A 425 -23.68 -16.42 -18.54
CA PHE A 425 -23.61 -15.02 -18.16
C PHE A 425 -22.13 -14.59 -18.11
N ALA A 426 -21.82 -13.39 -18.61
CA ALA A 426 -20.51 -12.76 -18.49
C ALA A 426 -20.69 -11.27 -18.10
N PRO A 427 -19.96 -10.78 -17.07
CA PRO A 427 -20.06 -9.38 -16.61
C PRO A 427 -19.89 -8.34 -17.71
N GLY A 428 -20.70 -7.28 -17.67
CA GLY A 428 -20.55 -6.09 -18.52
C GLY A 428 -20.93 -6.25 -20.00
N GLN A 429 -21.51 -7.38 -20.44
CA GLN A 429 -21.83 -7.64 -21.86
C GLN A 429 -22.86 -6.70 -22.56
N ASN A 430 -23.51 -5.78 -21.84
CA ASN A 430 -24.81 -5.22 -22.26
C ASN A 430 -24.80 -3.94 -23.13
N GLU A 431 -23.67 -3.32 -23.45
CA GLU A 431 -23.62 -2.19 -24.41
C GLU A 431 -22.53 -2.37 -25.48
N SER A 432 -22.88 -2.07 -26.73
CA SER A 432 -22.06 -2.28 -27.94
C SER A 432 -20.77 -1.46 -28.02
N ASP A 433 -20.67 -0.40 -27.23
CA ASP A 433 -19.65 0.64 -27.39
C ASP A 433 -18.72 0.79 -26.16
N TYR A 434 -18.97 0.06 -25.05
CA TYR A 434 -18.24 0.27 -23.78
C TYR A 434 -17.89 -1.00 -23.00
N GLY A 435 -16.58 -1.24 -22.84
CA GLY A 435 -15.97 -2.01 -21.73
C GLY A 435 -16.17 -3.53 -21.69
N GLY A 436 -17.33 -4.02 -22.11
CA GLY A 436 -17.72 -5.43 -22.07
C GLY A 436 -16.93 -6.31 -23.04
N HIS A 437 -15.72 -6.73 -22.64
CA HIS A 437 -15.06 -7.87 -23.26
C HIS A 437 -15.87 -9.15 -22.95
N GLY A 438 -16.89 -9.41 -23.76
CA GLY A 438 -17.89 -10.48 -23.52
C GLY A 438 -17.35 -11.91 -23.48
N ASN A 439 -16.05 -12.11 -23.68
CA ASN A 439 -15.35 -13.36 -23.47
C ASN A 439 -14.28 -13.18 -22.37
N LEU A 440 -14.39 -13.92 -21.27
CA LEU A 440 -13.42 -13.88 -20.17
C LEU A 440 -12.00 -14.30 -20.60
N ASN A 441 -11.86 -15.12 -21.65
CA ASN A 441 -10.58 -15.59 -22.16
C ASN A 441 -9.74 -14.48 -22.84
N SER A 442 -10.31 -13.31 -23.14
CA SER A 442 -9.62 -12.27 -23.90
C SER A 442 -8.44 -11.66 -23.14
N ALA A 443 -7.30 -11.53 -23.83
CA ALA A 443 -6.02 -11.03 -23.31
C ALA A 443 -5.50 -11.70 -22.01
N THR A 444 -5.89 -12.95 -21.75
CA THR A 444 -5.45 -13.76 -20.60
C THR A 444 -5.36 -15.25 -20.96
N LEU A 445 -5.13 -16.12 -19.97
CA LEU A 445 -5.12 -17.57 -20.12
C LEU A 445 -6.55 -18.10 -20.36
N PRO A 446 -6.72 -19.27 -21.01
CA PRO A 446 -8.04 -19.90 -21.10
C PRO A 446 -8.65 -20.15 -19.72
N MET A 447 -9.94 -19.86 -19.55
CA MET A 447 -10.70 -20.15 -18.32
C MET A 447 -10.67 -21.65 -17.95
N ALA A 448 -10.52 -22.49 -18.97
CA ALA A 448 -10.35 -23.93 -18.91
C ALA A 448 -8.96 -24.40 -18.43
N ALA A 449 -7.95 -23.52 -18.38
CA ALA A 449 -6.59 -23.90 -18.05
C ALA A 449 -6.49 -24.42 -16.60
N LEU A 450 -5.67 -25.45 -16.41
CA LEU A 450 -5.57 -26.17 -15.14
C LEU A 450 -4.45 -25.59 -14.29
N HIS A 451 -4.81 -25.06 -13.13
CA HIS A 451 -3.91 -24.90 -12.00
C HIS A 451 -4.00 -26.14 -11.09
N TYR A 452 -3.04 -26.30 -10.19
CA TYR A 452 -3.02 -27.36 -9.19
C TYR A 452 -4.27 -27.39 -8.30
N SER A 453 -4.84 -26.22 -8.00
CA SER A 453 -5.91 -26.07 -7.00
C SER A 453 -7.33 -25.96 -7.56
N SER A 454 -7.50 -25.62 -8.84
CA SER A 454 -8.80 -25.47 -9.54
C SER A 454 -8.59 -25.01 -11.01
N LEU A 455 -9.65 -24.95 -11.81
CA LEU A 455 -9.69 -24.19 -13.08
C LEU A 455 -9.26 -22.73 -12.91
N HIS A 456 -8.60 -22.17 -13.95
CA HIS A 456 -8.26 -20.75 -14.05
C HIS A 456 -9.50 -19.85 -13.91
N TYR A 457 -10.66 -20.29 -14.39
CA TYR A 457 -11.97 -19.66 -14.20
C TYR A 457 -12.28 -19.17 -12.77
N ASN A 458 -11.89 -19.95 -11.74
CA ASN A 458 -12.11 -19.61 -10.33
C ASN A 458 -10.95 -18.80 -9.74
N LEU A 459 -9.74 -18.99 -10.26
CA LEU A 459 -8.48 -18.51 -9.68
C LEU A 459 -7.88 -17.28 -10.36
N HIS A 460 -8.41 -16.88 -11.53
CA HIS A 460 -7.90 -15.82 -12.38
C HIS A 460 -7.62 -14.52 -11.59
N SER A 461 -8.63 -13.95 -10.92
CA SER A 461 -8.45 -12.72 -10.12
C SER A 461 -7.74 -12.89 -8.78
N LEU A 462 -7.23 -14.09 -8.48
CA LEU A 462 -6.26 -14.32 -7.40
C LEU A 462 -4.82 -14.42 -7.91
N TYR A 463 -4.57 -14.47 -9.22
CA TYR A 463 -3.24 -14.76 -9.78
C TYR A 463 -2.18 -13.74 -9.35
N GLY A 464 -2.46 -12.44 -9.51
CA GLY A 464 -1.57 -11.36 -9.06
C GLY A 464 -1.37 -11.36 -7.53
N HIS A 465 -2.41 -11.69 -6.76
CA HIS A 465 -2.32 -11.83 -5.31
C HIS A 465 -1.42 -13.01 -4.90
N ALA A 466 -1.56 -14.18 -5.56
CA ALA A 466 -0.76 -15.36 -5.30
C ALA A 466 0.72 -15.15 -5.70
N GLN A 467 0.99 -14.45 -6.80
CA GLN A 467 2.34 -14.02 -7.17
C GLN A 467 2.91 -13.02 -6.16
N ALA A 468 2.13 -12.03 -5.71
CA ALA A 468 2.57 -11.02 -4.75
C ALA A 468 2.96 -11.66 -3.41
N ARG A 469 2.12 -12.55 -2.86
CA ARG A 469 2.43 -13.34 -1.66
C ARG A 469 3.72 -14.15 -1.84
N THR A 470 3.81 -14.90 -2.94
CA THR A 470 4.97 -15.76 -3.23
C THR A 470 6.27 -14.95 -3.41
N THR A 471 6.19 -13.79 -4.05
CA THR A 471 7.32 -12.90 -4.28
C THR A 471 7.74 -12.18 -3.01
N ARG A 472 6.81 -11.79 -2.13
CA ARG A 472 7.11 -11.17 -0.82
C ARG A 472 8.01 -12.09 0.01
N HIS A 473 7.62 -13.36 0.19
CA HIS A 473 8.45 -14.34 0.92
C HIS A 473 9.84 -14.54 0.28
N ALA A 474 9.93 -14.54 -1.06
CA ALA A 474 11.21 -14.65 -1.75
C ALA A 474 12.08 -13.40 -1.55
N LEU A 475 11.53 -12.20 -1.78
CA LEU A 475 12.19 -10.90 -1.65
C LEU A 475 12.75 -10.68 -0.25
N ASP A 476 11.93 -10.92 0.77
CA ASP A 476 12.32 -10.76 2.18
C ASP A 476 13.46 -11.72 2.56
N SER A 477 13.45 -12.96 2.04
CA SER A 477 14.53 -13.93 2.28
C SER A 477 15.83 -13.61 1.53
N ILE A 478 15.74 -12.92 0.38
CA ILE A 478 16.88 -12.54 -0.47
C ILE A 478 17.56 -11.28 0.09
N VAL A 479 16.78 -10.21 0.29
CA VAL A 479 17.26 -8.88 0.68
C VAL A 479 17.42 -8.75 2.21
N LYS A 480 16.70 -9.57 3.00
CA LYS A 480 16.75 -9.63 4.48
C LYS A 480 16.39 -8.33 5.20
N LYS A 481 15.75 -7.43 4.46
CA LYS A 481 15.15 -6.14 4.85
C LYS A 481 13.83 -6.01 4.08
N ARG A 482 12.95 -5.12 4.53
CA ARG A 482 11.74 -4.72 3.81
C ARG A 482 12.12 -4.16 2.44
N GLY A 483 11.96 -4.95 1.38
CA GLY A 483 12.02 -4.46 0.01
C GLY A 483 10.68 -3.88 -0.45
N VAL A 484 10.70 -2.92 -1.38
CA VAL A 484 9.49 -2.51 -2.09
C VAL A 484 9.02 -3.66 -2.98
N LEU A 485 7.73 -3.98 -2.89
CA LEU A 485 7.03 -4.85 -3.83
C LEU A 485 5.78 -4.10 -4.29
N LEU A 486 5.63 -3.88 -5.59
CA LEU A 486 4.38 -3.42 -6.18
C LEU A 486 3.79 -4.50 -7.10
N SER A 487 2.46 -4.55 -7.21
CA SER A 487 1.75 -5.47 -8.11
C SER A 487 0.68 -4.73 -8.93
N ARG A 488 0.58 -5.04 -10.23
CA ARG A 488 -0.47 -4.44 -11.07
C ARG A 488 -1.83 -5.04 -10.72
N SER A 489 -1.96 -6.35 -10.88
CA SER A 489 -3.13 -7.09 -10.42
C SER A 489 -3.11 -7.25 -8.90
N THR A 490 -4.26 -7.04 -8.27
CA THR A 490 -4.46 -7.13 -6.82
C THR A 490 -5.84 -7.69 -6.51
N PHE A 491 -5.96 -8.35 -5.35
CA PHE A 491 -7.23 -8.78 -4.77
C PHE A 491 -7.37 -8.20 -3.36
N SER A 492 -8.56 -8.26 -2.77
CA SER A 492 -8.75 -7.96 -1.34
C SER A 492 -7.69 -8.67 -0.49
N GLY A 493 -6.99 -7.90 0.36
CA GLY A 493 -5.86 -8.40 1.17
C GLY A 493 -4.48 -8.33 0.52
N SER A 494 -4.32 -7.99 -0.77
CA SER A 494 -3.00 -7.87 -1.42
C SER A 494 -2.06 -6.86 -0.74
N GLY A 495 -2.60 -5.88 -0.02
CA GLY A 495 -1.84 -4.89 0.76
C GLY A 495 -0.99 -5.49 1.90
N LEU A 496 -1.26 -6.73 2.31
CA LEU A 496 -0.41 -7.50 3.24
C LEU A 496 0.94 -7.90 2.62
N TYR A 497 1.07 -7.85 1.29
CA TYR A 497 2.27 -8.31 0.57
C TYR A 497 2.91 -7.24 -0.32
N ALA A 498 2.10 -6.46 -1.03
CA ALA A 498 2.54 -5.50 -2.04
C ALA A 498 1.73 -4.19 -2.01
N GLY A 499 2.38 -3.11 -2.43
CA GLY A 499 1.68 -1.90 -2.87
C GLY A 499 1.16 -2.02 -4.31
N HIS A 500 0.62 -0.93 -4.83
CA HIS A 500 0.04 -0.85 -6.16
C HIS A 500 0.39 0.50 -6.84
N TRP A 501 0.19 0.60 -8.14
CA TRP A 501 0.17 1.88 -8.86
C TRP A 501 -0.99 1.86 -9.84
N LEU A 502 -1.59 3.02 -10.13
CA LEU A 502 -2.86 3.13 -10.85
C LEU A 502 -2.77 2.89 -12.38
N GLY A 503 -1.82 2.04 -12.80
CA GLY A 503 -1.61 1.58 -14.17
C GLY A 503 -0.88 2.56 -15.09
N ASP A 504 -0.32 2.01 -16.16
CA ASP A 504 0.60 2.69 -17.08
C ASP A 504 -0.13 3.25 -18.32
N ASN A 505 -1.45 3.07 -18.36
CA ASN A 505 -2.33 3.54 -19.43
C ASN A 505 -2.91 4.95 -19.15
N ALA A 506 -2.32 5.70 -18.22
CA ALA A 506 -2.68 7.08 -17.92
C ALA A 506 -2.04 8.05 -18.94
N GLU A 507 -2.86 8.69 -19.76
CA GLU A 507 -2.42 9.81 -20.60
C GLU A 507 -1.99 11.02 -19.75
N ALA A 508 -1.08 11.84 -20.27
CA ALA A 508 -0.65 13.08 -19.67
C ALA A 508 -1.74 14.18 -19.82
N SER A 509 -2.84 14.05 -19.07
CA SER A 509 -3.96 15.00 -19.08
C SER A 509 -4.44 15.41 -17.68
N TRP A 510 -5.09 16.57 -17.61
CA TRP A 510 -5.69 17.09 -16.37
C TRP A 510 -6.82 16.23 -15.82
N GLU A 511 -7.47 15.42 -16.65
CA GLU A 511 -8.42 14.42 -16.18
C GLU A 511 -7.70 13.29 -15.45
N GLN A 512 -6.65 12.72 -16.03
CA GLN A 512 -5.87 11.65 -15.39
C GLN A 512 -5.23 12.12 -14.08
N LEU A 513 -4.83 13.39 -13.98
CA LEU A 513 -4.43 14.02 -12.71
C LEU A 513 -5.55 13.96 -11.67
N ARG A 514 -6.77 14.42 -11.99
CA ARG A 514 -7.94 14.37 -11.09
C ARG A 514 -8.25 12.94 -10.63
N LEU A 515 -8.35 12.02 -11.59
CA LEU A 515 -8.70 10.61 -11.33
C LEU A 515 -7.64 9.88 -10.49
N SER A 516 -6.36 10.28 -10.61
CA SER A 516 -5.28 9.69 -9.82
C SER A 516 -5.37 9.96 -8.32
N ILE A 517 -5.99 11.07 -7.92
CA ILE A 517 -6.26 11.36 -6.50
C ILE A 517 -7.32 10.38 -6.00
N SER A 518 -8.49 10.37 -6.63
CA SER A 518 -9.64 9.55 -6.23
C SER A 518 -9.30 8.05 -6.19
N GLY A 519 -8.60 7.52 -7.21
CA GLY A 519 -8.16 6.12 -7.23
C GLY A 519 -7.15 5.77 -6.14
N THR A 520 -6.28 6.71 -5.74
CA THR A 520 -5.34 6.48 -4.62
C THR A 520 -6.07 6.43 -3.27
N LEU A 521 -7.11 7.25 -3.11
CA LEU A 521 -7.99 7.24 -1.93
C LEU A 521 -8.81 5.95 -1.86
N GLN A 522 -9.35 5.48 -2.98
CA GLN A 522 -10.07 4.21 -3.07
C GLN A 522 -9.16 3.03 -2.65
N MET A 523 -7.95 2.90 -3.20
CA MET A 523 -7.02 1.83 -2.83
C MET A 523 -6.55 1.93 -1.36
N ASN A 524 -6.54 3.13 -0.77
CA ASN A 524 -6.29 3.32 0.66
C ASN A 524 -7.44 2.80 1.54
N LEU A 525 -8.70 2.98 1.12
CA LEU A 525 -9.86 2.34 1.79
C LEU A 525 -9.87 0.82 1.62
N LEU A 526 -9.39 0.31 0.47
CA LEU A 526 -9.30 -1.13 0.17
C LEU A 526 -8.15 -1.85 0.89
N GLY A 527 -7.41 -1.17 1.78
CA GLY A 527 -6.32 -1.77 2.55
C GLY A 527 -5.00 -1.90 1.78
N VAL A 528 -4.82 -1.17 0.68
CA VAL A 528 -3.56 -1.10 -0.10
C VAL A 528 -2.98 0.32 -0.04
N PRO A 529 -2.52 0.79 1.15
CA PRO A 529 -2.16 2.20 1.34
C PRO A 529 -0.94 2.64 0.54
N LEU A 530 0.04 1.77 0.26
CA LEU A 530 1.17 2.07 -0.61
C LEU A 530 0.73 2.08 -2.08
N THR A 531 -0.04 3.11 -2.44
CA THR A 531 -0.57 3.35 -3.79
C THR A 531 -0.29 4.79 -4.23
N GLY A 532 -0.19 4.99 -5.54
CA GLY A 532 -0.11 6.30 -6.17
C GLY A 532 -0.08 6.21 -7.70
N PRO A 533 -0.12 7.35 -8.41
CA PRO A 533 0.05 7.39 -9.86
C PRO A 533 1.51 7.36 -10.31
N ASN A 534 1.68 7.06 -11.59
CA ASN A 534 2.81 7.56 -12.37
C ASN A 534 2.60 9.06 -12.63
N VAL A 535 3.32 9.94 -11.93
CA VAL A 535 3.11 11.40 -12.03
C VAL A 535 3.53 11.95 -13.38
N CYS A 536 2.83 13.01 -13.80
CA CYS A 536 2.88 13.60 -15.16
C CYS A 536 2.28 12.72 -16.27
N GLY A 537 1.72 11.56 -15.90
CA GLY A 537 1.20 10.57 -16.84
C GLY A 537 2.29 9.63 -17.35
N SER A 538 1.84 8.54 -17.99
CA SER A 538 2.72 7.52 -18.58
C SER A 538 2.68 7.50 -20.10
N ARG A 539 1.60 7.98 -20.71
CA ARG A 539 1.42 8.06 -22.17
C ARG A 539 1.24 9.51 -22.63
N GLY A 540 1.71 9.80 -23.84
CA GLY A 540 1.74 11.17 -24.37
C GLY A 540 2.88 12.01 -23.78
N ARG A 541 2.75 13.34 -23.85
CA ARG A 541 3.76 14.29 -23.36
C ARG A 541 3.11 15.34 -22.47
N SER A 542 3.47 15.36 -21.20
CA SER A 542 2.98 16.38 -20.26
C SER A 542 3.43 17.78 -20.66
N SER A 543 2.56 18.77 -20.45
CA SER A 543 2.97 20.17 -20.37
C SER A 543 3.72 20.43 -19.05
N THR A 544 4.50 21.52 -19.01
CA THR A 544 5.21 21.95 -17.79
C THR A 544 4.22 22.24 -16.65
N GLU A 545 3.11 22.93 -16.93
CA GLU A 545 2.09 23.24 -15.91
C GLU A 545 1.49 21.95 -15.34
N LEU A 546 1.04 21.03 -16.20
CA LEU A 546 0.47 19.76 -15.78
C LEU A 546 1.45 18.96 -14.94
N CYS A 547 2.72 18.86 -15.34
CA CYS A 547 3.70 18.05 -14.61
C CYS A 547 4.02 18.65 -13.23
N VAL A 548 4.11 19.98 -13.13
CA VAL A 548 4.24 20.68 -11.85
C VAL A 548 3.01 20.47 -10.96
N ARG A 549 1.79 20.63 -11.49
CA ARG A 549 0.56 20.42 -10.72
C ARG A 549 0.37 18.96 -10.31
N TRP A 550 0.79 17.98 -11.12
CA TRP A 550 0.69 16.57 -10.77
C TRP A 550 1.67 16.19 -9.64
N HIS A 551 2.91 16.68 -9.68
CA HIS A 551 3.84 16.51 -8.55
C HIS A 551 3.30 17.18 -7.28
N GLN A 552 2.67 18.36 -7.37
CA GLN A 552 2.02 19.02 -6.23
C GLN A 552 0.85 18.19 -5.69
N ALA A 553 -0.07 17.75 -6.56
CA ALA A 553 -1.21 16.91 -6.18
C ALA A 553 -0.79 15.58 -5.56
N ALA A 554 0.27 14.95 -6.06
CA ALA A 554 0.78 13.68 -5.56
C ALA A 554 1.76 13.80 -4.38
N SER A 555 2.19 15.01 -3.99
CA SER A 555 3.24 15.21 -2.97
C SER A 555 2.95 14.55 -1.62
N PHE A 556 1.68 14.40 -1.25
CA PHE A 556 1.25 13.75 0.00
C PHE A 556 0.51 12.42 -0.25
N LEU A 557 0.44 11.93 -1.49
CA LEU A 557 -0.03 10.57 -1.79
C LEU A 557 1.05 9.54 -1.40
N PRO A 558 0.71 8.31 -0.97
CA PRO A 558 1.70 7.44 -0.33
C PRO A 558 2.86 7.00 -1.23
N LEU A 559 2.61 6.55 -2.47
CA LEU A 559 3.65 6.29 -3.47
C LEU A 559 3.81 7.53 -4.39
N LEU A 560 5.06 7.94 -4.64
CA LEU A 560 5.37 9.01 -5.59
C LEU A 560 6.41 8.56 -6.64
N ARG A 561 5.91 7.96 -7.73
CA ARG A 561 6.70 7.45 -8.86
C ARG A 561 6.48 8.32 -10.11
N ASN A 562 7.55 8.76 -10.76
CA ASN A 562 7.50 9.31 -12.13
C ASN A 562 7.94 8.20 -13.09
N HIS A 563 7.09 7.84 -14.06
CA HIS A 563 7.35 6.73 -14.98
C HIS A 563 6.56 6.89 -16.29
N ALA A 564 7.27 6.77 -17.42
CA ALA A 564 6.74 6.89 -18.79
C ALA A 564 6.93 5.62 -19.61
N GLU A 565 5.93 5.28 -20.43
CA GLU A 565 5.84 4.06 -21.26
C GLU A 565 6.72 4.09 -22.53
N SER A 566 7.13 5.28 -23.00
CA SER A 566 7.84 5.46 -24.28
C SER A 566 8.61 6.78 -24.40
N ASP A 567 9.44 6.88 -25.43
CA ASP A 567 10.37 7.99 -25.72
C ASP A 567 9.70 9.35 -26.05
N GLY A 568 8.36 9.46 -26.06
CA GLY A 568 7.63 10.68 -26.43
C GLY A 568 7.81 11.88 -25.48
N GLY A 569 8.27 11.64 -24.25
CA GLY A 569 8.42 12.65 -23.22
C GLY A 569 9.65 12.46 -22.33
N LYS A 570 10.65 13.32 -22.51
CA LYS A 570 11.58 13.71 -21.43
C LYS A 570 10.74 14.43 -20.36
N GLN A 571 10.51 13.80 -19.20
CA GLN A 571 9.54 14.25 -18.18
C GLN A 571 10.02 14.15 -16.72
N THR A 572 11.31 13.90 -16.49
CA THR A 572 11.89 14.01 -15.13
C THR A 572 12.05 15.49 -14.75
N PRO A 573 12.20 15.85 -13.46
CA PRO A 573 12.35 17.26 -13.07
C PRO A 573 13.48 18.03 -13.77
N VAL A 574 14.54 17.34 -14.22
CA VAL A 574 15.69 17.92 -14.95
C VAL A 574 15.50 18.02 -16.47
N ASP A 575 14.33 17.61 -16.98
CA ASP A 575 13.95 17.75 -18.38
C ASP A 575 13.19 19.05 -18.70
N PHE A 576 12.75 19.78 -17.68
CA PHE A 576 12.04 21.05 -17.79
C PHE A 576 13.00 22.25 -17.64
N ASP A 577 12.47 23.46 -17.82
CA ASP A 577 13.18 24.71 -17.58
C ASP A 577 13.58 24.91 -16.10
N ALA A 578 14.42 25.91 -15.84
CA ALA A 578 14.97 26.17 -14.51
C ALA A 578 13.91 26.57 -13.47
N ASP A 579 12.82 27.23 -13.86
CA ASP A 579 11.78 27.66 -12.93
C ASP A 579 10.88 26.48 -12.56
N ALA A 580 10.49 25.67 -13.54
CA ALA A 580 9.80 24.40 -13.31
C ALA A 580 10.63 23.45 -12.45
N LEU A 581 11.93 23.27 -12.74
CA LEU A 581 12.86 22.48 -11.93
C LEU A 581 12.94 22.99 -10.49
N ASN A 582 12.97 24.31 -10.27
CA ASN A 582 12.95 24.89 -8.92
C ASN A 582 11.63 24.62 -8.17
N ILE A 583 10.48 24.71 -8.84
CA ILE A 583 9.18 24.38 -8.25
C ILE A 583 9.09 22.88 -7.94
N LEU A 584 9.49 22.01 -8.86
CA LEU A 584 9.51 20.56 -8.66
C LEU A 584 10.43 20.15 -7.51
N ARG A 585 11.67 20.66 -7.48
CA ARG A 585 12.65 20.40 -6.41
C ARG A 585 12.14 20.85 -5.03
N SER A 586 11.55 22.03 -4.92
CA SER A 586 11.01 22.54 -3.65
C SER A 586 9.71 21.83 -3.23
N THR A 587 8.91 21.36 -4.19
CA THR A 587 7.74 20.50 -3.97
C THR A 587 8.17 19.13 -3.42
N LEU A 588 9.19 18.50 -4.02
CA LEU A 588 9.75 17.23 -3.56
C LEU A 588 10.42 17.35 -2.19
N LEU A 589 11.27 18.36 -1.96
CA LEU A 589 11.85 18.59 -0.63
C LEU A 589 10.77 18.81 0.45
N ARG A 590 9.66 19.49 0.11
CA ARG A 590 8.52 19.64 1.03
C ARG A 590 7.89 18.30 1.41
N ARG A 591 7.71 17.35 0.47
CA ARG A 591 7.29 15.97 0.80
C ARG A 591 8.25 15.34 1.81
N TYR A 592 9.55 15.45 1.57
CA TYR A 592 10.58 14.85 2.43
C TYR A 592 10.51 15.36 3.87
N CYS A 593 10.05 16.59 4.10
CA CYS A 593 9.80 17.09 5.46
C CYS A 593 8.69 16.34 6.21
N TYR A 594 7.66 15.83 5.53
CA TYR A 594 6.47 15.21 6.14
C TYR A 594 6.54 13.68 6.23
N LEU A 595 7.63 13.06 5.78
CA LEU A 595 7.80 11.61 5.82
C LEU A 595 7.74 10.97 7.22
N PRO A 596 8.19 11.61 8.34
CA PRO A 596 8.04 11.00 9.66
C PRO A 596 6.57 10.82 10.06
N TYR A 597 5.72 11.79 9.73
CA TYR A 597 4.28 11.72 9.93
C TYR A 597 3.63 10.69 8.99
N MET A 598 3.97 10.69 7.69
CA MET A 598 3.46 9.68 6.74
C MET A 598 3.86 8.25 7.16
N TYR A 599 5.09 8.05 7.63
CA TYR A 599 5.57 6.75 8.13
C TYR A 599 4.88 6.34 9.44
N THR A 600 4.58 7.30 10.33
CA THR A 600 3.74 7.05 11.52
C THR A 600 2.30 6.66 11.16
N LEU A 601 1.74 7.22 10.09
CA LEU A 601 0.44 6.79 9.55
C LEU A 601 0.51 5.40 8.90
N PHE A 602 1.64 5.02 8.29
CA PHE A 602 1.85 3.63 7.85
C PHE A 602 1.92 2.65 9.03
N TYR A 603 2.52 3.05 10.15
CA TYR A 603 2.45 2.27 11.40
C TYR A 603 1.01 2.19 11.93
N GLU A 604 0.21 3.27 11.87
CA GLU A 604 -1.22 3.21 12.18
C GLU A 604 -1.95 2.24 11.24
N ALA A 605 -1.69 2.29 9.93
CA ALA A 605 -2.30 1.43 8.92
C ALA A 605 -1.97 -0.05 9.15
N HIS A 606 -0.70 -0.37 9.42
CA HIS A 606 -0.25 -1.72 9.75
C HIS A 606 -0.84 -2.22 11.08
N CYS A 607 -0.90 -1.36 12.11
CA CYS A 607 -1.40 -1.74 13.44
C CYS A 607 -2.93 -1.71 13.61
N SER A 608 -3.69 -1.14 12.66
CA SER A 608 -5.15 -0.96 12.79
C SER A 608 -5.96 -1.13 11.51
N GLY A 609 -5.36 -1.08 10.33
CA GLY A 609 -6.06 -0.98 9.03
C GLY A 609 -6.41 0.44 8.58
N SER A 610 -6.22 1.45 9.44
CA SER A 610 -6.58 2.84 9.15
C SER A 610 -5.91 3.36 7.86
N PRO A 611 -6.63 4.02 6.92
CA PRO A 611 -6.04 4.51 5.67
C PRO A 611 -4.96 5.58 5.91
N VAL A 612 -3.92 5.64 5.06
CA VAL A 612 -2.85 6.63 5.16
C VAL A 612 -3.29 7.97 4.57
N VAL A 613 -3.85 7.96 3.36
CA VAL A 613 -4.61 9.10 2.81
C VAL A 613 -6.11 8.82 2.84
N ARG A 614 -6.89 9.85 3.15
CA ARG A 614 -8.32 9.75 3.48
C ARG A 614 -9.12 10.78 2.67
N PRO A 615 -10.27 10.40 2.08
CA PRO A 615 -11.21 11.38 1.57
C PRO A 615 -11.86 12.13 2.74
N LEU A 616 -12.32 13.36 2.52
CA LEU A 616 -12.95 14.15 3.59
C LEU A 616 -14.18 13.44 4.17
N SER A 617 -14.94 12.72 3.36
CA SER A 617 -16.11 11.92 3.79
C SER A 617 -15.81 10.75 4.73
N PHE A 618 -14.54 10.34 4.87
CA PHE A 618 -14.12 9.33 5.85
C PHE A 618 -13.83 9.94 7.23
N GLU A 619 -13.30 11.17 7.27
CA GLU A 619 -12.97 11.92 8.50
C GLU A 619 -14.13 12.81 8.99
N PHE A 620 -15.10 13.11 8.12
CA PHE A 620 -16.27 13.96 8.39
C PHE A 620 -17.56 13.32 7.80
N PRO A 621 -17.97 12.10 8.21
CA PRO A 621 -19.06 11.35 7.60
C PRO A 621 -20.46 12.02 7.71
N ASP A 622 -20.68 12.83 8.74
CA ASP A 622 -21.89 13.64 8.94
C ASP A 622 -22.00 14.82 7.96
N ASP A 623 -20.88 15.35 7.47
CA ASP A 623 -20.90 16.50 6.57
C ASP A 623 -21.27 16.05 5.15
N LYS A 624 -22.55 16.17 4.80
CA LYS A 624 -23.02 15.79 3.46
C LYS A 624 -22.36 16.60 2.33
N SER A 625 -21.77 17.76 2.63
CA SER A 625 -21.07 18.63 1.67
C SER A 625 -19.75 18.04 1.17
N VAL A 626 -19.14 17.11 1.91
CA VAL A 626 -17.85 16.49 1.53
C VAL A 626 -18.01 15.18 0.76
N ARG A 627 -19.24 14.65 0.63
CA ARG A 627 -19.51 13.35 -0.03
C ARG A 627 -19.14 13.33 -1.52
N ASP A 628 -19.10 14.49 -2.16
CA ASP A 628 -18.80 14.67 -3.59
C ASP A 628 -17.44 15.38 -3.83
N ILE A 629 -16.57 15.44 -2.81
CA ILE A 629 -15.25 16.10 -2.89
C ILE A 629 -14.15 15.04 -3.02
N GLU A 630 -13.67 14.84 -4.25
CA GLU A 630 -12.74 13.73 -4.57
C GLU A 630 -11.28 14.16 -4.83
N HIS A 631 -11.03 15.46 -5.00
CA HIS A 631 -9.70 15.97 -5.38
C HIS A 631 -9.00 16.77 -4.27
N GLN A 632 -9.72 17.05 -3.18
CA GLN A 632 -9.16 17.52 -1.92
C GLN A 632 -9.11 16.32 -0.97
N TYR A 633 -8.00 16.13 -0.27
CA TYR A 633 -7.78 14.95 0.55
C TYR A 633 -7.01 15.25 1.84
N LEU A 634 -6.99 14.27 2.74
CA LEU A 634 -6.30 14.33 4.02
C LEU A 634 -5.15 13.31 4.05
N LEU A 635 -4.00 13.69 4.58
CA LEU A 635 -2.94 12.77 5.02
C LEU A 635 -3.14 12.53 6.52
N GLY A 636 -3.58 11.31 6.86
CA GLY A 636 -4.13 11.01 8.18
C GLY A 636 -5.33 11.88 8.53
N PRO A 637 -5.57 12.21 9.81
CA PRO A 637 -6.66 13.09 10.23
C PRO A 637 -6.28 14.59 10.22
N ALA A 638 -4.99 14.93 10.08
CA ALA A 638 -4.46 16.24 10.46
C ALA A 638 -4.12 17.19 9.29
N LEU A 639 -3.60 16.69 8.16
CA LEU A 639 -3.13 17.55 7.05
C LEU A 639 -4.06 17.47 5.84
N MET A 640 -4.68 18.59 5.48
CA MET A 640 -5.54 18.71 4.31
C MET A 640 -4.80 19.33 3.12
N VAL A 641 -4.94 18.72 1.95
CA VAL A 641 -4.25 19.12 0.71
C VAL A 641 -5.28 19.48 -0.35
N SER A 642 -5.20 20.72 -0.85
CA SER A 642 -6.09 21.23 -1.91
C SER A 642 -5.25 21.62 -3.14
N PRO A 643 -5.02 20.68 -4.08
CA PRO A 643 -4.25 20.94 -5.28
C PRO A 643 -5.07 21.67 -6.36
N VAL A 644 -4.37 22.40 -7.22
CA VAL A 644 -4.95 22.89 -8.49
C VAL A 644 -5.01 21.72 -9.48
N VAL A 645 -6.20 21.43 -9.99
CA VAL A 645 -6.50 20.26 -10.84
C VAL A 645 -7.13 20.61 -12.19
N HIS A 646 -7.01 21.88 -12.61
CA HIS A 646 -7.49 22.42 -13.89
C HIS A 646 -6.43 23.32 -14.54
N GLU A 647 -6.43 23.37 -15.87
CA GLU A 647 -5.45 24.11 -16.67
C GLU A 647 -5.55 25.63 -16.53
N GLY A 648 -4.41 26.33 -16.49
CA GLY A 648 -4.34 27.78 -16.35
C GLY A 648 -4.84 28.34 -15.01
N ALA A 649 -5.24 27.48 -14.05
CA ALA A 649 -5.87 27.90 -12.82
C ALA A 649 -4.84 28.43 -11.80
N ILE A 650 -4.94 29.73 -11.50
CA ILE A 650 -4.12 30.43 -10.49
C ILE A 650 -4.77 30.46 -9.10
N SER A 651 -5.89 29.78 -8.91
CA SER A 651 -6.62 29.68 -7.63
C SER A 651 -7.31 28.32 -7.51
N VAL A 652 -7.64 27.92 -6.28
CA VAL A 652 -8.43 26.71 -6.00
C VAL A 652 -9.51 27.06 -4.97
N GLU A 653 -10.72 26.55 -5.18
CA GLU A 653 -11.76 26.59 -4.15
C GLU A 653 -11.50 25.47 -3.14
N VAL A 654 -11.40 25.84 -1.86
CA VAL A 654 -11.19 24.93 -0.74
C VAL A 654 -12.46 24.89 0.09
N TYR A 655 -12.99 23.68 0.33
CA TYR A 655 -14.01 23.45 1.35
C TYR A 655 -13.32 23.19 2.69
N PHE A 656 -13.79 23.79 3.78
CA PHE A 656 -13.28 23.59 5.12
C PHE A 656 -14.33 22.87 5.99
N PRO A 657 -14.17 21.55 6.24
CA PRO A 657 -15.07 20.79 7.12
C PRO A 657 -14.97 21.27 8.58
N ASP A 658 -15.84 20.74 9.45
CA ASP A 658 -16.03 21.19 10.83
C ASP A 658 -14.79 20.99 11.73
N ALA A 659 -13.88 21.95 11.68
CA ALA A 659 -12.69 22.10 12.51
C ALA A 659 -12.08 23.48 12.29
N HIS A 660 -11.15 23.88 13.15
CA HIS A 660 -10.26 25.01 12.86
C HIS A 660 -9.13 24.54 11.93
N TRP A 661 -8.81 25.34 10.92
CA TRP A 661 -7.82 25.01 9.90
C TRP A 661 -6.80 26.13 9.76
N TYR A 662 -5.52 25.80 9.88
CA TYR A 662 -4.41 26.76 9.82
C TYR A 662 -3.56 26.51 8.57
N ASP A 663 -3.15 27.54 7.84
CA ASP A 663 -2.16 27.43 6.75
C ASP A 663 -0.87 26.81 7.32
N ALA A 664 -0.48 25.64 6.82
CA ALA A 664 0.61 24.84 7.38
C ALA A 664 2.01 25.45 7.17
N HIS A 665 2.12 26.59 6.48
CA HIS A 665 3.37 27.32 6.29
C HIS A 665 3.49 28.54 7.21
N ASN A 666 2.42 29.35 7.35
CA ASN A 666 2.44 30.60 8.12
C ASN A 666 1.62 30.58 9.44
N GLY A 667 0.88 29.51 9.70
CA GLY A 667 0.11 29.30 10.93
C GLY A 667 -1.17 30.14 11.06
N LYS A 668 -1.53 30.94 10.06
CA LYS A 668 -2.76 31.75 10.08
C LYS A 668 -3.99 30.85 9.91
N LEU A 669 -5.03 31.10 10.69
CA LEU A 669 -6.37 30.54 10.51
C LEU A 669 -6.90 30.85 9.08
N ALA A 670 -7.33 29.81 8.37
CA ALA A 670 -7.68 29.87 6.94
C ALA A 670 -9.13 30.33 6.68
N LEU A 671 -10.04 29.98 7.58
CA LEU A 671 -11.42 30.45 7.65
C LEU A 671 -11.74 30.80 9.10
N ASP A 672 -12.30 31.98 9.33
CA ASP A 672 -12.85 32.38 10.62
C ASP A 672 -14.18 31.64 10.86
N PRO A 673 -14.38 30.90 11.97
CA PRO A 673 -15.64 30.24 12.29
C PRO A 673 -16.86 31.17 12.39
N ALA A 674 -16.64 32.47 12.58
CA ALA A 674 -17.69 33.49 12.57
C ALA A 674 -17.97 34.08 11.16
N ALA A 675 -17.25 33.64 10.12
CA ALA A 675 -17.50 34.03 8.73
C ALA A 675 -18.50 33.09 8.02
N ASP A 676 -19.06 33.59 6.91
CA ASP A 676 -20.29 33.12 6.26
C ASP A 676 -20.42 31.60 6.03
N ASN A 677 -21.66 31.11 6.15
CA ASN A 677 -22.04 29.72 6.42
C ASN A 677 -21.60 28.67 5.38
N ASN A 678 -21.15 29.09 4.19
CA ASN A 678 -20.89 28.18 3.06
C ASN A 678 -19.57 27.40 3.14
N ARG A 679 -18.67 27.72 4.08
CA ARG A 679 -17.40 26.99 4.34
C ARG A 679 -16.45 26.82 3.14
N ARG A 680 -16.67 27.54 2.03
CA ARG A 680 -15.86 27.53 0.80
C ARG A 680 -15.07 28.83 0.68
N VAL A 681 -13.78 28.71 0.36
CA VAL A 681 -12.89 29.86 0.15
C VAL A 681 -12.07 29.65 -1.12
N SER A 682 -12.10 30.61 -2.04
CA SER A 682 -11.18 30.62 -3.19
C SER A 682 -9.83 31.18 -2.75
N LEU A 683 -8.78 30.35 -2.83
CA LEU A 683 -7.43 30.69 -2.39
C LEU A 683 -6.50 30.89 -3.59
N LEU A 684 -5.78 32.02 -3.59
CA LEU A 684 -4.76 32.33 -4.59
C LEU A 684 -3.61 31.29 -4.52
N THR A 685 -3.43 30.58 -5.62
CA THR A 685 -2.60 29.37 -5.76
C THR A 685 -1.79 29.42 -7.06
N PRO A 686 -0.81 30.35 -7.19
CA PRO A 686 0.05 30.44 -8.37
C PRO A 686 0.87 29.15 -8.55
N LEU A 687 1.53 28.98 -9.69
CA LEU A 687 2.24 27.74 -10.03
C LEU A 687 3.24 27.24 -8.96
N PRO A 688 3.99 28.10 -8.23
CA PRO A 688 4.86 27.65 -7.13
C PRO A 688 4.15 27.25 -5.82
N LYS A 689 2.83 27.50 -5.67
CA LYS A 689 2.08 27.24 -4.44
C LYS A 689 1.15 26.02 -4.58
N LEU A 690 1.19 25.18 -3.55
CA LEU A 690 0.18 24.19 -3.19
C LEU A 690 -0.44 24.62 -1.85
N GLN A 691 -1.76 24.52 -1.71
CA GLN A 691 -2.45 24.78 -0.44
C GLN A 691 -2.38 23.53 0.44
N VAL A 692 -1.90 23.71 1.68
CA VAL A 692 -1.82 22.67 2.71
C VAL A 692 -2.25 23.29 4.03
N HIS A 693 -3.21 22.66 4.72
CA HIS A 693 -3.77 23.16 5.97
C HIS A 693 -3.66 22.11 7.09
N LEU A 694 -3.35 22.56 8.30
CA LEU A 694 -3.27 21.73 9.50
C LEU A 694 -4.55 21.91 10.34
N ARG A 695 -5.19 20.79 10.70
CA ARG A 695 -6.40 20.73 11.54
C ARG A 695 -6.07 21.01 13.00
N GLY A 696 -6.87 21.85 13.65
CA GLY A 696 -6.83 22.04 15.11
C GLY A 696 -7.01 20.72 15.86
N GLY A 697 -6.30 20.58 16.98
CA GLY A 697 -6.26 19.37 17.79
C GLY A 697 -5.06 18.45 17.49
N TYR A 698 -4.26 18.75 16.46
CA TYR A 698 -3.22 17.84 15.96
C TYR A 698 -1.81 18.42 15.99
N ILE A 699 -0.84 17.53 16.26
CA ILE A 699 0.61 17.79 16.16
C ILE A 699 1.18 16.89 15.07
N VAL A 700 1.83 17.49 14.08
CA VAL A 700 2.50 16.80 12.97
C VAL A 700 4.02 16.88 13.16
N PRO A 701 4.72 15.73 13.26
CA PRO A 701 6.18 15.71 13.23
C PRO A 701 6.68 15.92 11.80
N THR A 702 7.57 16.90 11.63
CA THR A 702 8.34 17.13 10.41
C THR A 702 9.83 17.04 10.69
N GLN A 703 10.64 16.73 9.67
CA GLN A 703 12.09 16.60 9.79
C GLN A 703 12.80 17.37 8.67
N ARG A 704 14.05 17.79 8.88
CA ARG A 704 14.83 18.51 7.87
C ARG A 704 15.09 17.64 6.61
N SER A 705 14.42 17.98 5.50
CA SER A 705 14.59 17.32 4.20
C SER A 705 16.00 17.44 3.62
N LEU A 706 16.50 16.34 3.05
CA LEU A 706 17.68 16.24 2.19
C LEU A 706 17.32 15.41 0.93
N THR A 707 18.31 15.08 0.09
CA THR A 707 18.09 14.44 -1.23
C THR A 707 17.76 12.94 -1.21
N THR A 708 17.94 12.26 -0.08
CA THR A 708 17.50 10.87 0.14
C THR A 708 16.88 10.73 1.52
N THR A 709 16.09 9.68 1.76
CA THR A 709 15.53 9.41 3.10
C THR A 709 16.62 9.07 4.12
N THR A 710 17.63 8.29 3.74
CA THR A 710 18.79 7.95 4.59
C THR A 710 19.54 9.18 5.12
N LEU A 711 19.62 10.24 4.32
CA LEU A 711 20.15 11.54 4.76
C LEU A 711 19.12 12.32 5.60
N SER A 712 17.87 12.39 5.14
CA SER A 712 16.80 13.15 5.80
C SER A 712 16.46 12.65 7.21
N ARG A 713 16.55 11.33 7.45
CA ARG A 713 16.35 10.68 8.75
C ARG A 713 17.35 11.11 9.84
N ARG A 714 18.48 11.72 9.44
CA ARG A 714 19.48 12.32 10.34
C ARG A 714 19.27 13.82 10.55
N GLY A 715 18.26 14.40 9.91
CA GLY A 715 17.89 15.80 10.06
C GLY A 715 17.24 16.07 11.42
N SER A 716 17.33 17.31 11.89
CA SER A 716 16.59 17.75 13.08
C SER A 716 15.07 17.76 12.83
N PHE A 717 14.31 17.53 13.89
CA PHE A 717 12.86 17.59 13.89
C PHE A 717 12.33 19.02 14.11
N THR A 718 11.15 19.27 13.57
CA THR A 718 10.29 20.42 13.88
C THR A 718 8.85 19.94 14.03
N LEU A 719 8.18 20.28 15.13
CA LEU A 719 6.78 19.91 15.35
C LEU A 719 5.84 21.06 14.98
N LEU A 720 4.79 20.76 14.22
CA LEU A 720 3.72 21.71 13.86
C LEU A 720 2.49 21.34 14.68
N ALA A 721 2.09 22.19 15.63
CA ALA A 721 1.02 21.94 16.59
C ALA A 721 -0.13 22.95 16.41
N ALA A 722 -1.25 22.53 15.83
CA ALA A 722 -2.43 23.36 15.73
C ALA A 722 -3.34 23.14 16.95
N LEU A 723 -3.54 24.16 17.77
CA LEU A 723 -4.49 24.09 18.88
C LEU A 723 -5.92 24.01 18.35
N ASP A 724 -6.75 23.16 18.96
CA ASP A 724 -8.20 23.24 18.77
C ASP A 724 -8.76 24.38 19.62
N THR A 725 -8.85 25.57 19.05
CA THR A 725 -9.39 26.76 19.74
C THR A 725 -10.93 26.80 19.78
N SER A 726 -11.63 25.73 19.40
CA SER A 726 -13.08 25.58 19.67
C SER A 726 -13.37 25.15 21.11
N GLN A 727 -12.36 24.57 21.79
CA GLN A 727 -12.45 24.09 23.17
C GLN A 727 -12.12 25.19 24.18
N GLU A 728 -12.75 25.15 25.37
CA GLU A 728 -12.43 26.06 26.50
C GLU A 728 -10.95 26.04 26.92
N LYS A 729 -10.26 24.93 26.64
CA LYS A 729 -8.83 24.72 26.93
C LYS A 729 -8.15 24.20 25.67
N PRO A 730 -7.72 25.11 24.76
CA PRO A 730 -7.17 24.70 23.48
C PRO A 730 -5.99 23.75 23.63
N SER A 731 -6.01 22.65 22.90
CA SER A 731 -5.00 21.60 22.99
C SER A 731 -4.69 20.99 21.63
N ALA A 732 -3.55 20.29 21.54
CA ALA A 732 -3.12 19.56 20.35
C ALA A 732 -2.38 18.29 20.75
N PHE A 733 -2.55 17.20 20.01
CA PHE A 733 -1.88 15.92 20.24
C PHE A 733 -1.31 15.32 18.95
N GLY A 734 -0.21 14.59 19.07
CA GLY A 734 0.36 13.83 17.95
C GLY A 734 1.32 12.76 18.44
N GLU A 735 1.69 11.86 17.55
CA GLU A 735 2.62 10.76 17.85
C GLU A 735 3.66 10.64 16.74
N LEU A 736 4.79 9.99 17.05
CA LEU A 736 5.89 9.72 16.12
C LEU A 736 6.40 8.29 16.36
N TYR A 737 6.28 7.45 15.34
CA TYR A 737 6.87 6.12 15.29
C TYR A 737 8.30 6.18 14.73
N VAL A 738 9.25 5.52 15.39
CA VAL A 738 10.65 5.43 14.94
C VAL A 738 11.18 4.00 15.11
N ASP A 739 11.56 3.39 14.01
CA ASP A 739 12.38 2.18 13.93
C ASP A 739 13.64 2.45 13.07
N ASP A 740 14.39 1.41 12.70
CA ASP A 740 15.54 1.51 11.77
C ASP A 740 15.17 1.81 10.30
N GLY A 741 13.88 1.84 9.96
CA GLY A 741 13.37 2.16 8.64
C GLY A 741 13.25 0.98 7.68
N ASP A 742 13.83 -0.19 7.94
CA ASP A 742 13.81 -1.31 6.98
C ASP A 742 13.90 -2.75 7.56
N SER A 743 14.04 -2.96 8.86
CA SER A 743 13.98 -4.30 9.46
C SER A 743 12.65 -5.00 9.16
N LEU A 744 12.70 -6.27 8.72
CA LEU A 744 11.53 -7.07 8.33
C LEU A 744 10.38 -7.02 9.35
N SER A 745 10.65 -7.34 10.61
CA SER A 745 9.65 -7.51 11.67
C SER A 745 9.78 -6.46 12.78
N ALA A 746 10.09 -5.20 12.43
CA ALA A 746 10.40 -4.16 13.42
C ALA A 746 9.26 -3.91 14.43
N VAL A 747 8.00 -4.08 14.03
CA VAL A 747 6.82 -3.87 14.88
C VAL A 747 6.56 -5.09 15.77
N GLU A 748 6.64 -6.27 15.18
CA GLU A 748 6.37 -7.57 15.80
C GLU A 748 7.47 -7.99 16.79
N ASP A 749 8.74 -7.72 16.47
CA ASP A 749 9.88 -7.86 17.38
C ASP A 749 9.88 -6.79 18.49
N HIS A 750 8.98 -5.81 18.42
CA HIS A 750 8.96 -4.61 19.25
C HIS A 750 10.26 -3.77 19.19
N ARG A 751 10.95 -3.75 18.04
CA ARG A 751 12.21 -3.01 17.82
C ARG A 751 11.97 -1.59 17.28
N TYR A 752 11.02 -0.89 17.89
CA TYR A 752 10.65 0.49 17.58
C TYR A 752 10.49 1.32 18.87
N SER A 753 10.40 2.63 18.74
CA SER A 753 9.97 3.54 19.81
C SER A 753 8.78 4.37 19.32
N LEU A 754 7.88 4.72 20.24
CA LEU A 754 6.71 5.55 19.97
C LEU A 754 6.71 6.73 20.91
N MET A 755 6.88 7.94 20.37
CA MET A 755 6.78 9.20 21.12
C MET A 755 5.37 9.77 20.99
N ARG A 756 4.85 10.39 22.06
CA ARG A 756 3.61 11.16 22.05
C ARG A 756 3.86 12.58 22.53
N PHE A 757 3.32 13.52 21.76
CA PHE A 757 3.39 14.95 21.96
C PHE A 757 2.04 15.49 22.45
N GLY A 758 2.07 16.52 23.29
CA GLY A 758 0.89 17.29 23.67
C GLY A 758 1.21 18.76 23.91
N VAL A 759 0.43 19.66 23.32
CA VAL A 759 0.44 21.10 23.64
C VAL A 759 -0.89 21.46 24.30
N PHE A 760 -0.84 22.29 25.34
CA PHE A 760 -2.00 22.72 26.12
C PHE A 760 -1.92 24.22 26.39
N GLN A 761 -2.99 24.95 26.11
CA GLN A 761 -3.16 26.33 26.58
C GLN A 761 -4.17 26.35 27.74
N ASN A 762 -3.66 26.20 28.96
CA ASN A 762 -4.47 26.11 30.18
C ASN A 762 -5.00 27.47 30.68
N SER A 763 -4.42 28.58 30.20
CA SER A 763 -4.80 29.96 30.55
C SER A 763 -4.38 30.95 29.44
N SER A 764 -4.90 32.18 29.49
CA SER A 764 -4.66 33.24 28.50
C SER A 764 -3.21 33.80 28.46
N ASP A 765 -2.32 33.24 29.26
CA ASP A 765 -0.92 33.66 29.45
C ASP A 765 0.08 32.48 29.44
N THR A 766 -0.37 31.23 29.38
CA THR A 766 0.48 30.05 29.60
C THR A 766 0.24 28.98 28.54
N VAL A 767 1.33 28.53 27.90
CA VAL A 767 1.34 27.36 27.02
C VAL A 767 2.31 26.32 27.60
N GLU A 768 1.84 25.07 27.71
CA GLU A 768 2.63 23.92 28.11
C GLU A 768 2.84 22.99 26.91
N PHE A 769 4.06 22.50 26.72
CA PHE A 769 4.40 21.47 25.74
C PHE A 769 5.06 20.28 26.43
N LYS A 770 4.61 19.06 26.11
CA LYS A 770 5.04 17.81 26.76
C LYS A 770 5.37 16.75 25.72
N ILE A 771 6.53 16.12 25.85
CA ILE A 771 6.91 14.89 25.16
C ILE A 771 6.93 13.74 26.16
N THR A 772 6.29 12.62 25.78
CA THR A 772 6.22 11.38 26.57
C THR A 772 6.55 10.18 25.70
N ARG A 773 7.22 9.17 26.25
CA ARG A 773 7.62 7.96 25.54
C ARG A 773 6.58 6.87 25.78
N LYS A 774 5.73 6.59 24.79
CA LYS A 774 4.67 5.56 24.86
C LYS A 774 5.20 4.14 24.78
N PHE A 775 6.25 3.94 23.98
CA PHE A 775 6.92 2.65 23.87
C PHE A 775 8.43 2.83 23.60
N HIS A 776 9.25 1.89 24.07
CA HIS A 776 10.71 1.95 23.92
C HIS A 776 11.35 0.58 23.69
N GLY A 777 11.61 0.27 22.43
CA GLY A 777 12.45 -0.84 21.97
C GLY A 777 13.46 -0.45 20.89
N TYR A 778 13.57 0.84 20.55
CA TYR A 778 14.57 1.37 19.62
C TYR A 778 15.31 2.59 20.18
N ALA A 779 16.64 2.59 20.03
CA ALA A 779 17.54 3.64 20.52
C ALA A 779 18.64 4.03 19.49
N GLY A 780 18.37 3.78 18.20
CA GLY A 780 19.27 4.13 17.10
C GLY A 780 19.39 5.64 16.87
N PRO A 781 20.21 6.07 15.89
CA PRO A 781 20.61 7.47 15.73
C PRO A 781 19.43 8.41 15.43
N GLU A 782 18.34 7.93 14.82
CA GLU A 782 17.14 8.72 14.57
C GLU A 782 16.48 9.21 15.87
N MET A 783 16.53 8.42 16.95
CA MET A 783 16.05 8.82 18.29
C MET A 783 16.95 9.87 18.96
N GLN A 784 18.18 10.02 18.47
CA GLN A 784 19.20 10.95 18.97
C GLN A 784 19.22 12.27 18.19
N THR A 785 18.40 12.42 17.14
CA THR A 785 18.30 13.66 16.37
C THR A 785 17.60 14.76 17.17
N ASP A 786 18.12 15.99 17.08
CA ASP A 786 17.58 17.13 17.82
C ASP A 786 16.14 17.47 17.39
N LEU A 787 15.25 17.68 18.35
CA LEU A 787 14.15 18.62 18.15
C LEU A 787 14.73 20.05 18.15
N HIS A 788 14.65 20.72 17.01
CA HIS A 788 15.13 22.09 16.85
C HIS A 788 14.06 23.13 17.24
N GLU A 789 12.81 22.87 16.86
CA GLU A 789 11.73 23.87 16.91
C GLU A 789 10.34 23.25 17.14
N VAL A 790 9.47 23.96 17.86
CA VAL A 790 8.03 23.68 17.93
C VAL A 790 7.25 24.93 17.53
N ARG A 791 6.34 24.81 16.56
CA ARG A 791 5.43 25.87 16.15
C ARG A 791 4.04 25.56 16.66
N VAL A 792 3.49 26.41 17.52
CA VAL A 792 2.12 26.30 18.01
C VAL A 792 1.26 27.34 17.30
N TYR A 793 0.17 26.91 16.66
CA TYR A 793 -0.80 27.76 15.98
C TYR A 793 -2.08 27.90 16.81
N GLY A 794 -2.77 29.04 16.72
CA GLY A 794 -3.99 29.32 17.48
C GLY A 794 -3.74 29.79 18.93
N VAL A 795 -2.52 30.22 19.26
CA VAL A 795 -2.22 30.78 20.59
C VAL A 795 -2.89 32.15 20.72
N HIS A 796 -3.87 32.26 21.62
CA HIS A 796 -4.68 33.46 21.79
C HIS A 796 -4.88 33.78 23.28
N GLY A 797 -4.60 35.02 23.70
CA GLY A 797 -4.82 35.45 25.08
C GLY A 797 -4.07 36.73 25.44
N GLY A 798 -4.65 37.51 26.38
CA GLY A 798 -4.16 38.85 26.74
C GLY A 798 -2.79 38.89 27.43
N GLY A 799 -2.20 37.75 27.81
CA GLY A 799 -0.83 37.71 28.32
C GLY A 799 0.22 37.88 27.21
N PHE A 800 -0.06 37.42 25.99
CA PHE A 800 0.94 37.33 24.92
C PHE A 800 1.12 38.67 24.19
N ALA A 801 2.05 39.50 24.67
CA ALA A 801 2.42 40.77 24.05
C ALA A 801 2.91 40.57 22.60
N ALA A 802 2.40 41.39 21.68
CA ALA A 802 2.63 41.21 20.24
C ALA A 802 4.11 41.30 19.84
N ASN A 803 4.58 40.32 19.05
CA ASN A 803 5.93 40.26 18.49
C ASN A 803 7.04 40.30 19.57
N SER A 804 6.77 39.69 20.73
CA SER A 804 7.69 39.64 21.87
C SER A 804 8.45 38.31 21.97
N SER A 805 9.69 38.39 22.48
CA SER A 805 10.49 37.23 22.89
C SER A 805 10.36 37.02 24.40
N MET A 806 10.12 35.79 24.81
CA MET A 806 9.84 35.39 26.18
C MET A 806 10.92 34.42 26.68
N ASP A 807 11.13 34.40 27.99
CA ASP A 807 11.89 33.35 28.65
C ASP A 807 10.94 32.19 28.93
N SER A 808 11.40 30.96 28.75
CA SER A 808 10.62 29.76 29.03
C SER A 808 11.44 28.76 29.83
N THR A 809 10.76 27.97 30.67
CA THR A 809 11.40 27.03 31.59
C THR A 809 11.22 25.60 31.11
N LEU A 810 12.34 24.92 30.90
CA LEU A 810 12.41 23.47 30.74
C LEU A 810 12.37 22.78 32.11
N GLU A 811 11.53 21.76 32.23
CA GLU A 811 11.56 20.75 33.29
C GLU A 811 11.83 19.38 32.64
N SER A 812 13.01 18.82 32.88
CA SER A 812 13.38 17.47 32.42
C SER A 812 12.97 16.41 33.45
N SER A 813 12.53 15.24 32.98
CA SER A 813 12.27 14.07 33.85
C SER A 813 13.51 13.20 34.09
N SER A 814 14.62 13.43 33.37
CA SER A 814 15.87 12.68 33.57
C SER A 814 16.53 12.99 34.92
N GLU A 815 16.70 11.94 35.74
CA GLU A 815 17.44 11.92 37.01
C GLU A 815 17.11 13.04 38.02
N GLY A 816 15.87 13.55 38.00
CA GLY A 816 15.32 14.44 39.03
C GLY A 816 16.03 15.79 39.20
N THR A 817 16.88 16.18 38.24
CA THR A 817 17.72 17.37 38.33
C THR A 817 17.20 18.46 37.40
N LEU A 818 16.69 19.56 37.99
CA LEU A 818 16.08 20.69 37.26
C LEU A 818 17.14 21.51 36.50
N HIS A 819 17.48 21.07 35.29
CA HIS A 819 18.27 21.85 34.33
C HIS A 819 17.42 22.95 33.69
N GLN A 820 17.46 24.14 34.27
CA GLN A 820 16.72 25.32 33.79
C GLN A 820 17.36 25.91 32.52
N VAL A 821 17.08 25.29 31.37
CA VAL A 821 17.56 25.73 30.04
C VAL A 821 16.74 26.91 29.51
N SER A 822 17.41 27.95 29.00
CA SER A 822 16.78 29.13 28.38
C SER A 822 16.38 28.88 26.91
N ILE A 823 15.24 28.22 26.74
CA ILE A 823 14.58 28.05 25.44
C ILE A 823 14.02 29.40 24.99
N LYS A 824 14.18 29.74 23.70
CA LYS A 824 13.66 30.99 23.13
C LYS A 824 12.20 30.77 22.68
N ALA A 825 11.29 31.62 23.14
CA ALA A 825 9.90 31.64 22.69
C ALA A 825 9.55 32.97 22.02
N ASP A 826 9.17 32.96 20.74
CA ASP A 826 8.75 34.15 19.97
C ASP A 826 7.25 34.07 19.64
N TYR A 827 6.47 35.12 19.92
CA TYR A 827 5.03 35.16 19.62
C TYR A 827 4.66 36.15 18.51
N PHE A 828 4.04 35.64 17.44
CA PHE A 828 3.63 36.38 16.23
C PHE A 828 2.12 36.64 16.25
N ALA A 829 1.72 37.83 16.70
CA ALA A 829 0.31 38.17 16.94
C ALA A 829 -0.57 38.19 15.67
N GLN A 830 0.02 38.40 14.48
CA GLN A 830 -0.73 38.43 13.21
C GLN A 830 -1.23 37.07 12.74
N SER A 831 -0.64 35.97 13.21
CA SER A 831 -1.08 34.59 12.92
C SER A 831 -1.49 33.79 14.17
N GLY A 832 -1.31 34.35 15.38
CA GLY A 832 -1.52 33.61 16.63
C GLY A 832 -0.52 32.46 16.78
N MET A 833 0.72 32.65 16.30
CA MET A 833 1.75 31.62 16.28
C MET A 833 2.79 31.85 17.39
N LEU A 834 3.05 30.84 18.20
CA LEU A 834 4.17 30.79 19.15
C LEU A 834 5.24 29.84 18.63
N VAL A 835 6.49 30.30 18.53
CA VAL A 835 7.62 29.47 18.06
C VAL A 835 8.61 29.26 19.21
N LEU A 836 8.81 28.01 19.59
CA LEU A 836 9.82 27.58 20.57
C LEU A 836 11.05 27.11 19.81
N SER A 837 12.21 27.70 20.06
CA SER A 837 13.45 27.45 19.30
C SER A 837 14.69 27.39 20.19
N ARG A 838 15.76 26.79 19.66
CA ARG A 838 16.97 26.39 20.40
C ARG A 838 16.67 25.36 21.50
N LEU A 839 15.79 24.41 21.19
CA LEU A 839 15.46 23.30 22.08
C LEU A 839 16.68 22.38 22.23
N ASN A 840 17.24 21.90 21.11
CA ASN A 840 18.49 21.14 21.07
C ASN A 840 18.48 19.92 22.01
N MET A 841 17.36 19.20 22.04
CA MET A 841 17.15 17.99 22.84
C MET A 841 16.83 16.82 21.90
N PRO A 842 17.33 15.60 22.16
CA PRO A 842 16.98 14.42 21.38
C PRO A 842 15.46 14.20 21.32
N ILE A 843 14.92 13.95 20.12
CA ILE A 843 13.48 13.70 19.90
C ILE A 843 12.95 12.50 20.70
N GLY A 844 13.84 11.57 21.08
CA GLY A 844 13.52 10.40 21.90
C GLY A 844 13.37 10.67 23.40
N GLU A 845 13.78 11.83 23.92
CA GLU A 845 13.72 12.14 25.36
C GLU A 845 12.35 12.66 25.80
N GLU A 846 12.04 12.49 27.10
CA GLU A 846 10.84 13.05 27.72
C GLU A 846 11.17 14.39 28.36
N PHE A 847 10.30 15.38 28.18
CA PHE A 847 10.44 16.69 28.80
C PHE A 847 9.15 17.49 28.78
N HIS A 848 9.10 18.50 29.65
CA HIS A 848 8.01 19.47 29.77
C HIS A 848 8.59 20.88 29.62
N VAL A 849 8.14 21.62 28.61
CA VAL A 849 8.41 23.07 28.48
C VAL A 849 7.18 23.83 28.97
N LYS A 850 7.38 24.82 29.83
CA LYS A 850 6.36 25.80 30.19
C LYS A 850 6.76 27.20 29.73
N VAL A 851 5.88 27.83 28.97
CA VAL A 851 6.01 29.21 28.51
C VAL A 851 4.96 30.04 29.24
N VAL A 852 5.39 31.07 29.96
CA VAL A 852 4.50 32.03 30.62
C VAL A 852 4.78 33.40 30.02
N ALA A 853 3.73 34.06 29.54
CA ALA A 853 3.85 35.33 28.86
C ALA A 853 4.19 36.46 29.83
N LYS A 854 5.12 37.33 29.42
CA LYS A 854 5.49 38.52 30.20
C LYS A 854 4.34 39.54 30.14
N PRO A 855 3.86 40.09 31.27
CA PRO A 855 2.81 41.10 31.27
C PRO A 855 3.16 42.25 30.33
N ALA A 856 2.20 42.68 29.50
CA ALA A 856 2.35 43.85 28.67
C ALA A 856 2.66 45.06 29.58
N ALA A 857 3.79 45.72 29.35
CA ALA A 857 4.19 46.88 30.13
C ALA A 857 3.14 47.98 29.97
N THR A 858 2.44 48.31 31.05
CA THR A 858 1.58 49.51 31.11
C THR A 858 2.43 50.71 30.73
N PRO A 859 2.02 51.55 29.76
CA PRO A 859 2.77 52.75 29.41
C PRO A 859 3.04 53.58 30.66
N GLU A 860 4.31 53.86 30.97
CA GLU A 860 4.64 54.69 32.12
C GLU A 860 3.99 56.06 31.95
N GLY A 861 3.12 56.43 32.90
CA GLY A 861 2.34 57.66 32.83
C GLY A 861 3.26 58.88 32.68
N GLY A 862 3.15 59.56 31.54
CA GLY A 862 3.99 60.71 31.21
C GLY A 862 3.92 61.79 32.30
N LYS A 863 5.06 62.05 32.94
CA LYS A 863 5.18 63.09 33.97
C LYS A 863 5.22 64.49 33.33
N GLU A 864 4.09 64.97 32.83
CA GLU A 864 3.95 66.38 32.48
C GLU A 864 3.86 67.25 33.73
N GLY A 865 4.95 67.95 34.04
CA GLY A 865 5.00 68.97 35.10
C GLY A 865 4.51 70.33 34.59
N GLY A 866 3.20 70.57 34.62
CA GLY A 866 2.57 71.87 34.32
C GLY A 866 2.09 72.62 35.57
N LYS A 867 2.17 73.96 35.58
CA LYS A 867 1.87 74.80 36.77
C LYS A 867 0.45 75.41 36.77
N SER A 868 -0.27 75.14 37.87
CA SER A 868 -1.27 75.98 38.57
C SER A 868 -1.97 77.16 37.85
N VAL A 869 -3.23 76.95 37.46
CA VAL A 869 -4.39 77.89 37.48
C VAL A 869 -5.67 77.02 37.64
N GLY A 870 -6.74 77.38 38.35
CA GLY A 870 -6.97 78.49 39.30
C GLY A 870 -8.48 78.80 39.53
N ALA A 871 -8.79 79.51 40.62
CA ALA A 871 -10.08 80.13 40.99
C ALA A 871 -11.28 79.26 41.47
N ASN A 872 -11.99 79.84 42.45
CA ASN A 872 -13.14 79.34 43.22
C ASN A 872 -14.44 79.10 42.42
N THR A 873 -15.30 78.21 42.95
CA THR A 873 -16.74 78.39 43.34
C THR A 873 -17.27 77.00 43.76
N SER A 874 -17.91 76.69 44.90
CA SER A 874 -18.84 77.32 45.87
C SER A 874 -20.33 77.00 45.63
N ARG A 875 -20.96 76.28 46.57
CA ARG A 875 -22.42 75.99 46.68
C ARG A 875 -23.02 75.12 45.55
N ASP A 876 -24.18 74.46 45.70
CA ASP A 876 -25.15 74.22 46.79
C ASP A 876 -25.57 72.72 46.70
N SER A 877 -25.84 71.93 47.75
CA SER A 877 -26.91 71.93 48.79
C SER A 877 -28.29 71.38 48.32
N ALA A 878 -29.04 70.82 49.28
CA ALA A 878 -30.31 70.05 49.17
C ALA A 878 -30.23 68.58 48.65
N GLU A 879 -31.13 67.65 49.02
CA GLU A 879 -31.73 67.28 50.34
C GLU A 879 -32.61 66.01 50.19
N ASN A 880 -32.90 65.32 51.31
CA ASN A 880 -34.05 64.41 51.57
C ASN A 880 -34.19 63.12 50.70
N ASP A 881 -34.06 61.90 51.22
CA ASP A 881 -35.01 61.08 52.04
C ASP A 881 -35.75 60.02 51.16
N GLU A 882 -36.26 58.88 51.64
CA GLU A 882 -36.50 58.42 53.02
C GLU A 882 -36.24 56.89 53.21
N GLU A 883 -36.67 56.30 54.34
CA GLU A 883 -36.26 54.98 54.89
C GLU A 883 -36.71 53.71 54.11
N GLY A 884 -35.99 52.60 54.35
CA GLY A 884 -36.40 51.23 54.00
C GLY A 884 -35.58 50.15 54.74
N ARG A 885 -36.01 49.75 55.95
CA ARG A 885 -35.08 49.28 57.00
C ARG A 885 -35.43 47.95 57.70
N ALA A 886 -34.70 46.87 57.39
CA ALA A 886 -34.42 45.73 58.30
C ALA A 886 -33.20 44.93 57.78
N ARG A 887 -32.03 44.80 58.43
CA ARG A 887 -31.63 44.29 59.78
C ARG A 887 -31.78 42.77 59.99
N GLY A 888 -30.63 42.07 59.93
CA GLY A 888 -30.37 40.76 60.55
C GLY A 888 -28.85 40.51 60.60
N LYS A 889 -28.27 40.26 61.79
CA LYS A 889 -26.80 40.13 62.00
C LYS A 889 -26.44 38.93 62.89
N GLY A 890 -25.33 38.26 62.56
CA GLY A 890 -24.58 37.29 63.39
C GLY A 890 -23.83 36.30 62.47
N THR A 891 -22.52 36.02 62.52
CA THR A 891 -21.54 35.80 63.61
C THR A 891 -21.88 34.59 64.49
N ASP A 892 -21.00 33.62 64.77
CA ASP A 892 -19.52 33.63 64.68
C ASP A 892 -18.90 32.21 64.39
N LYS A 893 -17.56 32.10 64.39
CA LYS A 893 -16.71 30.94 64.00
C LYS A 893 -17.12 29.54 64.48
N SER A 894 -16.66 28.52 63.74
CA SER A 894 -15.76 27.48 64.30
C SER A 894 -15.04 26.68 63.19
N THR A 895 -13.93 26.02 63.54
CA THR A 895 -13.13 25.14 62.65
C THR A 895 -13.08 23.72 63.22
N GLU A 896 -13.24 22.69 62.39
CA GLU A 896 -12.90 21.32 62.81
C GLU A 896 -12.48 20.39 61.66
N LYS A 897 -11.68 19.36 61.99
CA LYS A 897 -11.06 18.42 61.05
C LYS A 897 -11.88 17.14 60.91
N LYS A 898 -12.24 16.74 59.69
CA LYS A 898 -12.76 15.39 59.40
C LYS A 898 -11.64 14.44 58.98
N LYS A 899 -11.38 13.40 59.79
CA LYS A 899 -10.69 12.18 59.35
C LYS A 899 -11.72 11.25 58.69
N SER A 900 -11.41 10.67 57.54
CA SER A 900 -12.18 9.55 57.00
C SER A 900 -11.84 8.24 57.73
N LYS A 901 -12.81 7.32 57.80
CA LYS A 901 -12.59 5.91 58.17
C LYS A 901 -12.74 5.06 56.91
N PHE A 902 -11.82 4.12 56.68
CA PHE A 902 -11.99 3.11 55.63
C PHE A 902 -13.08 2.10 56.03
N SER A 903 -13.85 1.63 55.03
CA SER A 903 -14.84 0.56 55.22
C SER A 903 -14.29 -0.78 54.73
N ILE A 904 -14.40 -1.81 55.57
CA ILE A 904 -13.92 -3.17 55.29
C ILE A 904 -14.62 -3.79 54.06
N THR A 905 -15.86 -3.37 53.77
CA THR A 905 -16.63 -3.84 52.60
C THR A 905 -15.94 -3.57 51.25
N GLY A 906 -15.14 -2.50 51.13
CA GLY A 906 -14.42 -2.20 49.89
C GLY A 906 -13.33 -3.22 49.56
N ILE A 907 -12.66 -3.77 50.58
CA ILE A 907 -11.56 -4.72 50.41
C ILE A 907 -12.09 -6.06 49.87
N VAL A 908 -13.25 -6.52 50.36
CA VAL A 908 -13.89 -7.76 49.89
C VAL A 908 -14.26 -7.66 48.41
N GLY A 909 -14.80 -6.51 47.97
CA GLY A 909 -15.12 -6.27 46.56
C GLY A 909 -13.90 -6.35 45.64
N ILE A 910 -12.77 -5.76 46.06
CA ILE A 910 -11.50 -5.82 45.31
C ILE A 910 -10.99 -7.26 45.20
N VAL A 911 -10.97 -8.01 46.31
CA VAL A 911 -10.48 -9.41 46.32
C VAL A 911 -11.33 -10.31 45.41
N VAL A 912 -12.66 -10.16 45.43
CA VAL A 912 -13.56 -10.91 44.53
C VAL A 912 -13.34 -10.51 43.06
N GLY A 913 -13.18 -9.22 42.77
CA GLY A 913 -12.87 -8.74 41.42
C GLY A 913 -11.55 -9.29 40.87
N CYS A 914 -10.48 -9.29 41.68
CA CYS A 914 -9.19 -9.85 41.30
C CYS A 914 -9.27 -11.38 41.05
N ALA A 915 -10.02 -12.12 41.89
CA ALA A 915 -10.22 -13.56 41.69
C ALA A 915 -10.98 -13.87 40.39
N PHE A 916 -12.01 -13.08 40.07
CA PHE A 916 -12.78 -13.23 38.83
C PHE A 916 -11.94 -12.91 37.59
N LEU A 917 -11.12 -11.85 37.64
CA LEU A 917 -10.20 -11.50 36.56
C LEU A 917 -9.13 -12.58 36.34
N ALA A 918 -8.57 -13.14 37.41
CA ALA A 918 -7.61 -14.23 37.34
C ALA A 918 -8.23 -15.50 36.71
N ALA A 919 -9.50 -15.82 37.00
CA ALA A 919 -10.21 -16.93 36.37
C ALA A 919 -10.40 -16.71 34.86
N ILE A 920 -10.75 -15.50 34.42
CA ILE A 920 -10.87 -15.14 32.99
C ILE A 920 -9.52 -15.29 32.28
N ILE A 921 -8.44 -14.79 32.88
CA ILE A 921 -7.07 -14.92 32.33
C ILE A 921 -6.68 -16.39 32.21
N LEU A 922 -6.96 -17.21 33.22
CA LEU A 922 -6.68 -18.65 33.21
C LEU A 922 -7.45 -19.38 32.09
N VAL A 923 -8.73 -19.08 31.90
CA VAL A 923 -9.53 -19.64 30.79
C VAL A 923 -9.00 -19.20 29.43
N PHE A 924 -8.56 -17.94 29.29
CA PHE A 924 -7.97 -17.43 28.05
C PHE A 924 -6.64 -18.13 27.71
N LEU A 925 -5.76 -18.31 28.71
CA LEU A 925 -4.51 -19.05 28.55
C LEU A 925 -4.74 -20.54 28.23
N LEU A 926 -5.73 -21.17 28.87
CA LEU A 926 -6.10 -22.56 28.58
C LEU A 926 -6.71 -22.73 27.18
N ARG A 927 -7.47 -21.75 26.67
CA ARG A 927 -7.89 -21.71 25.26
C ARG A 927 -6.70 -21.57 24.31
N ARG A 928 -5.80 -20.62 24.56
CA ARG A 928 -4.62 -20.38 23.70
C ARG A 928 -3.69 -21.60 23.64
N ARG A 929 -3.52 -22.32 24.76
CA ARG A 929 -2.76 -23.58 24.83
C ARG A 929 -3.43 -24.76 24.10
N ARG A 930 -4.67 -24.60 23.62
CA ARG A 930 -5.41 -25.61 22.84
C ARG A 930 -5.47 -25.32 21.34
N GLN A 931 -4.92 -24.19 20.88
CA GLN A 931 -4.95 -23.77 19.47
C GLN A 931 -3.58 -23.81 18.77
N GLY A 932 -2.50 -24.16 19.49
CA GLY A 932 -1.16 -24.29 18.91
C GLY A 932 -0.58 -25.67 19.16
N TYR A 933 -0.95 -26.67 18.33
CA TYR A 933 -0.16 -27.88 18.08
C TYR A 933 -0.65 -28.73 16.88
N GLU A 934 -1.16 -28.09 15.81
CA GLU A 934 -1.23 -28.70 14.47
C GLU A 934 -0.63 -27.72 13.45
N THR A 935 -0.01 -28.24 12.39
CA THR A 935 0.87 -27.53 11.42
C THR A 935 2.06 -26.77 12.04
N ILE A 936 3.15 -27.53 12.26
CA ILE A 936 4.49 -27.14 11.79
C ILE A 936 4.70 -27.88 10.46
#